data_AF-A0A522G3V2-F1
#
_entry.id   AF-A0A522G3V2-F1
#
_cell.length_a   1.000
_cell.length_b   1.000
_cell.length_c   1.000
_cell.angle_alpha   90.00
_cell.angle_beta   90.00
_cell.angle_gamma   90.00
#
_symmetry.space_group_name_H-M   'P 1'
#
loop_
_entity.id
_entity.type
_entity.pdbx_description
1 polymer ?
#
loop_
_entity_poly.entity_id
_entity_poly.type
_entity_poly.pdbx_seq_one_letter_code
_entity_poly.pdbx_strand_id
1 'polypeptide(L)'
;REDLSELAGNLIKSKGKSIVLSGTNNIDIQIIVNGINSLLDNYSDCIDLNNHINITAGVDHKVETLVNDLNDGKVKALLMYNVNPVYDYPLPDKFLTGIKNTDMTVNMAVSLNETVGNVNYECPVNHYLESWNDAEIIPGQMSLSQPVINPIFNTRSFQDSLLKWSGNQVVWHDYLVANWEKEYFPKSNMPSFKNFWDISLGNGVFTYPGTEKKSFPFDKMALSRIRNSADDIVFEGYEINIYESIALGTGMYANNPWLMELPDPVSRHCWDNVASISPVDAKKLGIITGHLLKVVEGLTLPAFIQPGQAEGTISIAAGYGHVNSGPVAHKIGVNLYPFVRLSGGSRIYSFTVTRLENTFKESQLALTQVHSSMEGRPIVRETVLSKYKDNPASGNELNEEFESQHKSLYPDVKYDGFKWAVAIDLNACIGCNSCVIACQAENNIPVVGKDEVRRRRIMHWIKIDRYYSDTDDAPKVYFQPIMCQHCDNAPCENVCPVSATNHSSEGLNQVTYNRCVGTKYCINNCPYKVRRFNWYRYTNNKAFDFNTVSDLGKMVLNPDVTVRERGVVEKCSFCVQRIQEKKLQAKLENRTLNDGEIKTACMQACPAEAIVFGNLNDKDSKVSGLFSNPRRYHLLEELHTLPSVGFLTKVLNDEDIKS
;
A
#
# COMPACT_ATOMS: atom_id res chain seq x y z
N ARG A 1 21.80 23.51 -10.85
CA ARG A 1 22.28 22.35 -10.06
C ARG A 1 22.20 22.77 -8.61
N GLU A 2 21.49 22.00 -7.79
CA GLU A 2 21.42 22.24 -6.34
C GLU A 2 22.81 22.05 -5.71
N ASP A 3 23.13 22.83 -4.68
CA ASP A 3 24.36 22.65 -3.91
C ASP A 3 24.18 21.50 -2.91
N LEU A 4 24.89 20.40 -3.14
CA LEU A 4 24.83 19.20 -2.29
C LEU A 4 25.97 19.14 -1.26
N SER A 5 26.77 20.20 -1.13
CA SER A 5 27.98 20.22 -0.29
C SER A 5 27.67 19.98 1.18
N GLU A 6 26.57 20.56 1.70
CA GLU A 6 26.14 20.37 3.08
C GLU A 6 25.70 18.92 3.34
N LEU A 7 24.85 18.36 2.46
CA LEU A 7 24.42 16.97 2.54
C LEU A 7 25.61 16.02 2.51
N ALA A 8 26.56 16.24 1.59
CA ALA A 8 27.80 15.46 1.53
C ALA A 8 28.60 15.57 2.83
N GLY A 9 28.73 16.77 3.40
CA GLY A 9 29.36 16.99 4.70
C GLY A 9 28.68 16.23 5.84
N ASN A 10 27.35 16.21 5.87
CA ASN A 10 26.56 15.50 6.89
C ASN A 10 26.68 13.97 6.77
N LEU A 11 26.71 13.45 5.54
CA LEU A 11 26.99 12.03 5.27
C LEU A 11 28.39 11.64 5.76
N ILE A 12 29.42 12.44 5.45
CA ILE A 12 30.80 12.19 5.89
C ILE A 12 30.91 12.22 7.42
N LYS A 13 30.24 13.15 8.10
CA LYS A 13 30.19 13.20 9.57
C LYS A 13 29.50 11.98 10.18
N SER A 14 28.58 11.35 9.45
CA SER A 14 27.77 10.21 9.89
C SER A 14 28.26 8.89 9.29
N LYS A 15 29.56 8.77 9.01
CA LYS A 15 30.19 7.58 8.45
C LYS A 15 29.83 6.32 9.24
N GLY A 16 29.42 5.25 8.55
CA GLY A 16 28.96 3.99 9.15
C GLY A 16 27.58 4.05 9.81
N LYS A 17 26.91 5.21 9.81
CA LYS A 17 25.56 5.45 10.35
C LYS A 17 24.67 6.22 9.37
N SER A 18 24.98 6.09 8.09
CA SER A 18 24.28 6.78 7.00
C SER A 18 23.94 5.78 5.90
N ILE A 19 23.11 6.18 4.95
CA ILE A 19 22.83 5.37 3.77
C ILE A 19 22.49 6.27 2.59
N VAL A 20 22.98 5.91 1.41
CA VAL A 20 22.57 6.51 0.14
C VAL A 20 21.86 5.44 -0.68
N LEU A 21 20.65 5.75 -1.16
CA LEU A 21 19.81 4.82 -1.92
C LEU A 21 19.38 5.46 -3.24
N SER A 22 19.20 4.64 -4.27
CA SER A 22 18.57 5.05 -5.52
C SER A 22 17.62 3.97 -5.99
N GLY A 23 16.38 4.36 -6.33
CA GLY A 23 15.37 3.46 -6.90
C GLY A 23 15.44 3.34 -8.42
N THR A 24 16.48 3.87 -9.07
CA THR A 24 16.59 3.87 -10.53
C THR A 24 17.07 2.52 -11.07
N ASN A 25 16.47 2.06 -12.19
CA ASN A 25 16.94 0.89 -12.92
C ASN A 25 18.07 1.26 -13.90
N ASN A 26 19.12 1.93 -13.40
CA ASN A 26 20.28 2.35 -14.17
C ASN A 26 21.57 1.88 -13.48
N ILE A 27 22.30 0.99 -14.15
CA ILE A 27 23.52 0.34 -13.61
C ILE A 27 24.59 1.37 -13.23
N ASP A 28 24.79 2.42 -14.03
CA ASP A 28 25.80 3.43 -13.76
C ASP A 28 25.48 4.22 -12.48
N ILE A 29 24.20 4.59 -12.29
CA ILE A 29 23.74 5.25 -11.06
C ILE A 29 23.91 4.33 -9.86
N GLN A 30 23.56 3.05 -9.97
CA GLN A 30 23.72 2.07 -8.89
C GLN A 30 25.20 1.86 -8.52
N ILE A 31 26.12 1.83 -9.49
CA ILE A 31 27.57 1.76 -9.22
C ILE A 31 28.05 3.00 -8.47
N ILE A 32 27.58 4.20 -8.83
CA ILE A 32 27.92 5.44 -8.12
C ILE A 32 27.42 5.38 -6.66
N VAL A 33 26.17 4.99 -6.44
CA VAL A 33 25.57 4.86 -5.10
C VAL A 33 26.35 3.84 -4.25
N ASN A 34 26.70 2.69 -4.82
CA ASN A 34 27.51 1.68 -4.14
C ASN A 34 28.92 2.21 -3.82
N GLY A 35 29.52 2.99 -4.72
CA GLY A 35 30.79 3.67 -4.48
C GLY A 35 30.71 4.66 -3.31
N ILE A 36 29.64 5.47 -3.24
CA ILE A 36 29.41 6.42 -2.14
C ILE A 36 29.25 5.66 -0.82
N ASN A 37 28.41 4.62 -0.76
CA ASN A 37 28.23 3.81 0.46
C ASN A 37 29.53 3.10 0.88
N SER A 38 30.37 2.70 -0.07
CA SER A 38 31.69 2.13 0.22
C SER A 38 32.63 3.18 0.83
N LEU A 39 32.64 4.41 0.33
CA LEU A 39 33.42 5.52 0.90
C LEU A 39 32.95 5.90 2.32
N LEU A 40 31.64 5.85 2.54
CA LEU A 40 30.99 6.11 3.83
C LEU A 40 31.06 4.92 4.80
N ASP A 41 31.69 3.81 4.42
CA ASP A 41 31.81 2.59 5.24
C ASP A 41 30.44 2.07 5.73
N ASN A 42 29.41 2.22 4.90
CA ASN A 42 28.05 1.81 5.25
C ASN A 42 27.87 0.29 5.16
N TYR A 43 28.73 -0.44 4.44
CA TYR A 43 28.66 -1.91 4.30
C TYR A 43 29.20 -2.69 5.49
N SER A 44 29.83 -2.04 6.47
CA SER A 44 30.30 -2.69 7.69
C SER A 44 29.20 -2.81 8.76
N ASP A 45 28.23 -1.89 8.77
CA ASP A 45 27.21 -1.80 9.82
C ASP A 45 25.77 -1.56 9.28
N CYS A 46 25.58 -0.62 8.34
CA CYS A 46 24.25 -0.21 7.87
C CYS A 46 23.64 -1.09 6.75
N ILE A 47 24.48 -1.61 5.85
CA ILE A 47 24.03 -2.37 4.67
C ILE A 47 24.53 -3.82 4.78
N ASP A 48 23.59 -4.74 4.91
CA ASP A 48 23.89 -6.17 4.94
C ASP A 48 23.59 -6.82 3.58
N LEU A 49 24.66 -7.17 2.85
CA LEU A 49 24.57 -7.88 1.57
C LEU A 49 24.36 -9.40 1.73
N ASN A 50 24.62 -9.95 2.91
CA ASN A 50 24.43 -11.37 3.18
C ASN A 50 22.97 -11.69 3.52
N ASN A 51 22.25 -10.77 4.17
CA ASN A 51 20.83 -10.89 4.47
C ASN A 51 19.94 -10.08 3.50
N HIS A 52 20.14 -10.30 2.20
CA HIS A 52 19.34 -9.65 1.16
C HIS A 52 17.93 -10.25 1.06
N ILE A 53 16.98 -9.49 0.51
CA ILE A 53 15.61 -9.95 0.28
C ILE A 53 15.49 -10.49 -1.15
N ASN A 54 15.18 -11.78 -1.29
CA ASN A 54 15.03 -12.51 -2.56
C ASN A 54 13.67 -12.32 -3.23
N ILE A 55 13.19 -11.09 -3.32
CA ILE A 55 11.91 -10.78 -3.99
C ILE A 55 12.07 -10.41 -5.46
N THR A 56 13.28 -10.03 -5.89
CA THR A 56 13.59 -9.65 -7.27
C THR A 56 14.95 -10.20 -7.70
N ALA A 57 14.99 -10.87 -8.85
CA ALA A 57 16.23 -11.38 -9.47
C ALA A 57 16.17 -11.31 -11.02
N GLY A 58 15.24 -10.49 -11.54
CA GLY A 58 15.03 -10.32 -12.97
C GLY A 58 16.23 -9.66 -13.64
N VAL A 59 16.49 -10.05 -14.89
CA VAL A 59 17.59 -9.51 -15.69
C VAL A 59 17.06 -9.14 -17.07
N ASP A 60 16.94 -7.84 -17.33
CA ASP A 60 16.27 -7.30 -18.52
C ASP A 60 16.85 -7.83 -19.84
N HIS A 61 18.18 -7.83 -20.00
CA HIS A 61 18.84 -8.33 -21.21
C HIS A 61 18.54 -9.81 -21.52
N LYS A 62 18.27 -10.63 -20.48
CA LYS A 62 17.92 -12.05 -20.70
C LYS A 62 16.52 -12.18 -21.28
N VAL A 63 15.59 -11.32 -20.87
CA VAL A 63 14.25 -11.27 -21.45
C VAL A 63 14.33 -10.77 -22.90
N GLU A 64 15.13 -9.74 -23.17
CA GLU A 64 15.34 -9.27 -24.54
C GLU A 64 15.93 -10.36 -25.45
N THR A 65 16.94 -11.09 -24.95
CA THR A 65 17.54 -12.23 -25.65
C THR A 65 16.51 -13.32 -25.92
N LEU A 66 15.67 -13.66 -24.93
CA LEU A 66 14.56 -14.60 -25.10
C LEU A 66 13.62 -14.15 -26.22
N VAL A 67 13.22 -12.88 -26.26
CA VAL A 67 12.34 -12.37 -27.32
C VAL A 67 12.99 -12.46 -28.69
N ASN A 68 14.29 -12.16 -28.80
CA ASN A 68 15.03 -12.33 -30.05
C ASN A 68 15.08 -13.79 -30.48
N ASP A 69 15.40 -14.71 -29.56
CA ASP A 69 15.51 -16.13 -29.85
C ASP A 69 14.16 -16.78 -30.20
N LEU A 70 13.05 -16.28 -29.66
CA LEU A 70 11.69 -16.65 -30.08
C LEU A 70 11.43 -16.24 -31.54
N ASN A 71 11.81 -15.01 -31.92
CA ASN A 71 11.63 -14.52 -33.29
C ASN A 71 12.55 -15.21 -34.30
N ASP A 72 13.78 -15.55 -33.89
CA ASP A 72 14.76 -16.29 -34.69
C ASP A 72 14.43 -17.80 -34.80
N GLY A 73 13.40 -18.29 -34.10
CA GLY A 73 13.00 -19.69 -34.10
C GLY A 73 13.96 -20.64 -33.37
N LYS A 74 14.85 -20.09 -32.53
CA LYS A 74 15.79 -20.88 -31.69
C LYS A 74 15.08 -21.53 -30.51
N VAL A 75 14.00 -20.92 -30.03
CA VAL A 75 13.17 -21.47 -28.95
C VAL A 75 12.07 -22.33 -29.55
N LYS A 76 11.99 -23.59 -29.09
CA LYS A 76 10.97 -24.55 -29.52
C LYS A 76 9.80 -24.67 -28.57
N ALA A 77 10.04 -24.39 -27.29
CA ALA A 77 9.05 -24.45 -26.24
C ALA A 77 9.19 -23.25 -25.31
N LEU A 78 8.09 -22.57 -25.00
CA LEU A 78 8.02 -21.50 -24.02
C LEU A 78 6.97 -21.81 -22.97
N LEU A 79 7.36 -21.86 -21.69
CA LEU A 79 6.47 -21.97 -20.55
C LEU A 79 6.47 -20.65 -19.79
N MET A 80 5.30 -20.08 -19.57
CA MET A 80 5.10 -18.81 -18.88
C MET A 80 4.30 -19.05 -17.61
N TYR A 81 4.90 -18.80 -16.44
CA TYR A 81 4.24 -18.99 -15.15
C TYR A 81 3.94 -17.66 -14.49
N ASN A 82 2.65 -17.34 -14.36
CA ASN A 82 2.12 -16.18 -13.67
C ASN A 82 2.74 -14.84 -14.11
N VAL A 83 3.03 -14.70 -15.40
CA VAL A 83 3.57 -13.50 -16.06
C VAL A 83 2.62 -13.01 -17.14
N ASN A 84 2.73 -11.72 -17.51
CA ASN A 84 1.89 -11.12 -18.55
C ASN A 84 2.71 -10.29 -19.56
N PRO A 85 3.63 -10.93 -20.30
CA PRO A 85 4.54 -10.23 -21.21
C PRO A 85 3.83 -9.48 -22.36
N VAL A 86 2.61 -9.85 -22.76
CA VAL A 86 1.85 -9.07 -23.77
C VAL A 86 1.44 -7.69 -23.23
N TYR A 87 1.36 -7.54 -21.91
CA TYR A 87 1.06 -6.27 -21.25
C TYR A 87 2.31 -5.52 -20.78
N ASP A 88 3.24 -6.21 -20.12
CA ASP A 88 4.35 -5.60 -19.37
C ASP A 88 5.69 -5.53 -20.15
N TYR A 89 5.78 -6.16 -21.32
CA TYR A 89 6.98 -6.07 -22.16
C TYR A 89 6.91 -4.82 -23.06
N PRO A 90 8.01 -4.04 -23.20
CA PRO A 90 7.98 -2.79 -23.96
C PRO A 90 7.63 -2.92 -25.45
N LEU A 91 7.91 -4.08 -26.06
CA LEU A 91 7.64 -4.34 -27.48
C LEU A 91 6.65 -5.52 -27.61
N PRO A 92 5.38 -5.33 -27.22
CA PRO A 92 4.41 -6.44 -27.12
C PRO A 92 4.18 -7.13 -28.47
N ASP A 93 4.16 -6.38 -29.59
CA ASP A 93 4.01 -6.95 -30.93
C ASP A 93 5.17 -7.88 -31.32
N LYS A 94 6.39 -7.55 -30.89
CA LYS A 94 7.58 -8.39 -31.11
C LYS A 94 7.49 -9.68 -30.28
N PHE A 95 6.96 -9.60 -29.06
CA PHE A 95 6.71 -10.76 -28.23
C PHE A 95 5.63 -11.66 -28.82
N LEU A 96 4.50 -11.09 -29.26
CA LEU A 96 3.41 -11.80 -29.93
C LEU A 96 3.86 -12.49 -31.22
N THR A 97 4.74 -11.85 -32.00
CA THR A 97 5.34 -12.46 -33.20
C THR A 97 6.20 -13.67 -32.82
N GLY A 98 7.03 -13.54 -31.78
CA GLY A 98 7.82 -14.64 -31.24
C GLY A 98 6.98 -15.83 -30.77
N ILE A 99 5.86 -15.59 -30.07
CA ILE A 99 4.92 -16.64 -29.66
C ILE A 99 4.39 -17.40 -30.88
N LYS A 100 3.95 -16.69 -31.93
CA LYS A 100 3.41 -17.31 -33.15
C LYS A 100 4.43 -18.17 -33.89
N ASN A 101 5.71 -17.86 -33.77
CA ASN A 101 6.81 -18.60 -34.40
C ASN A 101 7.30 -19.80 -33.56
N THR A 102 6.81 -19.95 -32.33
CA THR A 102 7.26 -21.00 -31.40
C THR A 102 6.33 -22.21 -31.48
N ASP A 103 6.91 -23.40 -31.65
CA ASP A 103 6.15 -24.64 -31.88
C ASP A 103 5.23 -25.00 -30.69
N MET A 104 5.68 -24.74 -29.46
CA MET A 104 4.89 -24.96 -28.25
C MET A 104 4.97 -23.77 -27.29
N THR A 105 3.82 -23.17 -27.01
CA THR A 105 3.69 -22.11 -26.00
C THR A 105 2.62 -22.47 -24.97
N VAL A 106 2.99 -22.40 -23.69
CA VAL A 106 2.13 -22.75 -22.55
C VAL A 106 2.05 -21.56 -21.61
N ASN A 107 0.83 -21.06 -21.38
CA ASN A 107 0.57 -20.03 -20.39
C ASN A 107 -0.03 -20.67 -19.14
N MET A 108 0.54 -20.35 -17.99
CA MET A 108 0.19 -20.89 -16.68
C MET A 108 -0.15 -19.75 -15.74
N ALA A 109 -1.40 -19.27 -15.80
CA ALA A 109 -1.85 -18.07 -15.10
C ALA A 109 -3.00 -18.37 -14.12
N VAL A 110 -3.03 -17.63 -13.00
CA VAL A 110 -4.10 -17.73 -11.98
C VAL A 110 -5.35 -16.98 -12.44
N SER A 111 -5.18 -15.91 -13.21
CA SER A 111 -6.25 -15.02 -13.67
C SER A 111 -6.12 -14.71 -15.15
N LEU A 112 -7.22 -14.24 -15.74
CA LEU A 112 -7.22 -13.69 -17.10
C LEU A 112 -6.22 -12.52 -17.19
N ASN A 113 -5.53 -12.44 -18.33
CA ASN A 113 -4.59 -11.38 -18.65
C ASN A 113 -4.42 -11.24 -20.18
N GLU A 114 -3.67 -10.25 -20.64
CA GLU A 114 -3.45 -9.98 -22.07
C GLU A 114 -2.73 -11.11 -22.83
N THR A 115 -1.98 -11.95 -22.13
CA THR A 115 -1.30 -13.11 -22.72
C THR A 115 -2.27 -14.26 -22.99
N VAL A 116 -3.35 -14.38 -22.20
CA VAL A 116 -4.39 -15.39 -22.39
C VAL A 116 -5.05 -15.27 -23.77
N GLY A 117 -5.15 -16.39 -24.50
CA GLY A 117 -5.71 -16.49 -25.83
C GLY A 117 -4.71 -16.28 -26.97
N ASN A 118 -3.44 -15.98 -26.65
CA ASN A 118 -2.38 -15.77 -27.64
C ASN A 118 -1.38 -16.94 -27.74
N VAL A 119 -1.56 -18.02 -26.97
CA VAL A 119 -0.65 -19.18 -26.90
C VAL A 119 -1.32 -20.48 -27.33
N ASN A 120 -0.55 -21.56 -27.49
CA ASN A 120 -1.09 -22.86 -27.90
C ASN A 120 -1.87 -23.57 -26.78
N TYR A 121 -1.40 -23.44 -25.53
CA TYR A 121 -1.99 -24.12 -24.37
C TYR A 121 -2.20 -23.16 -23.20
N GLU A 122 -3.43 -23.09 -22.72
CA GLU A 122 -3.80 -22.38 -21.49
C GLU A 122 -3.95 -23.40 -20.36
N CYS A 123 -3.15 -23.24 -19.31
CA CYS A 123 -3.10 -24.14 -18.17
C CYS A 123 -3.36 -23.34 -16.87
N PRO A 124 -4.62 -23.17 -16.45
CA PRO A 124 -4.96 -22.47 -15.22
C PRO A 124 -4.26 -23.08 -14.00
N VAL A 125 -3.55 -22.23 -13.24
CA VAL A 125 -2.83 -22.64 -12.03
C VAL A 125 -3.57 -22.21 -10.77
N ASN A 126 -3.30 -22.90 -9.67
CA ASN A 126 -3.88 -22.63 -8.37
C ASN A 126 -3.54 -21.20 -7.90
N HIS A 127 -4.45 -20.56 -7.18
CA HIS A 127 -4.09 -19.44 -6.33
C HIS A 127 -3.17 -19.93 -5.19
N TYR A 128 -2.30 -19.08 -4.65
CA TYR A 128 -1.34 -19.50 -3.61
C TYR A 128 -2.02 -20.06 -2.35
N LEU A 129 -3.25 -19.61 -2.05
CA LEU A 129 -4.09 -20.12 -0.95
C LEU A 129 -4.66 -21.54 -1.19
N GLU A 130 -4.52 -22.09 -2.38
CA GLU A 130 -5.03 -23.41 -2.81
C GLU A 130 -3.90 -24.41 -3.09
N SER A 131 -2.65 -24.05 -2.76
CA SER A 131 -1.50 -24.90 -3.03
C SER A 131 -0.46 -24.87 -1.92
N TRP A 132 0.19 -26.01 -1.73
CA TRP A 132 1.43 -26.11 -0.98
C TRP A 132 2.55 -25.41 -1.74
N ASN A 133 3.40 -24.68 -1.04
CA ASN A 133 4.63 -24.14 -1.61
C ASN A 133 5.64 -23.82 -0.50
N ASP A 134 6.87 -23.52 -0.88
CA ASP A 134 7.88 -22.93 -0.01
C ASP A 134 8.59 -21.77 -0.70
N ALA A 135 9.22 -20.91 0.10
CA ALA A 135 10.02 -19.80 -0.41
C ALA A 135 11.14 -19.44 0.56
N GLU A 136 12.30 -19.06 0.01
CA GLU A 136 13.40 -18.48 0.79
C GLU A 136 13.48 -16.98 0.52
N ILE A 137 12.67 -16.19 1.24
CA ILE A 137 12.63 -14.73 1.05
C ILE A 137 13.90 -14.09 1.61
N ILE A 138 14.39 -14.59 2.75
CA ILE A 138 15.65 -14.17 3.37
C ILE A 138 16.55 -15.40 3.42
N PRO A 139 17.81 -15.34 2.98
CA PRO A 139 18.73 -16.46 3.08
C PRO A 139 18.79 -17.04 4.49
N GLY A 140 18.64 -18.36 4.62
CA GLY A 140 18.57 -19.04 5.91
C GLY A 140 17.17 -19.05 6.56
N GLN A 141 16.14 -18.52 5.89
CA GLN A 141 14.75 -18.55 6.36
C GLN A 141 13.84 -19.14 5.29
N MET A 142 13.44 -20.41 5.48
CA MET A 142 12.44 -21.06 4.63
C MET A 142 11.04 -20.77 5.18
N SER A 143 10.15 -20.24 4.36
CA SER A 143 8.73 -20.16 4.66
C SER A 143 7.94 -21.27 3.97
N LEU A 144 6.87 -21.73 4.62
CA LEU A 144 5.92 -22.69 4.06
C LEU A 144 4.59 -22.00 3.79
N SER A 145 4.10 -22.11 2.55
CA SER A 145 2.76 -21.72 2.14
C SER A 145 1.83 -22.92 2.30
N GLN A 146 0.84 -22.78 3.19
CA GLN A 146 -0.17 -23.81 3.46
C GLN A 146 -1.46 -23.49 2.69
N PRO A 147 -2.07 -24.46 1.98
CA PRO A 147 -3.38 -24.26 1.41
C PRO A 147 -4.42 -24.10 2.53
N VAL A 148 -5.22 -23.04 2.48
CA VAL A 148 -6.30 -22.77 3.44
C VAL A 148 -7.67 -23.19 2.89
N ILE A 149 -7.73 -23.57 1.61
CA ILE A 149 -8.91 -24.09 0.94
C ILE A 149 -8.50 -25.11 -0.13
N ASN A 150 -9.37 -26.07 -0.42
CA ASN A 150 -9.21 -26.95 -1.58
C ASN A 150 -9.35 -26.13 -2.88
N PRO A 151 -8.70 -26.54 -3.99
CA PRO A 151 -8.86 -25.88 -5.28
C PRO A 151 -10.33 -25.73 -5.65
N ILE A 152 -10.77 -24.49 -5.87
CA ILE A 152 -12.17 -24.18 -6.19
C ILE A 152 -12.49 -24.61 -7.62
N PHE A 153 -11.52 -24.43 -8.52
CA PHE A 153 -11.62 -24.79 -9.92
C PHE A 153 -10.78 -26.03 -10.22
N ASN A 154 -10.98 -26.62 -11.41
CA ASN A 154 -10.15 -27.71 -11.91
C ASN A 154 -8.80 -27.17 -12.39
N THR A 155 -7.98 -26.72 -11.44
CA THR A 155 -6.64 -26.18 -11.65
C THR A 155 -5.60 -27.17 -11.16
N ARG A 156 -4.34 -26.92 -11.52
CA ARG A 156 -3.19 -27.68 -11.04
C ARG A 156 -2.05 -26.73 -10.74
N SER A 157 -1.33 -26.96 -9.65
CA SER A 157 -0.15 -26.15 -9.31
C SER A 157 0.90 -26.21 -10.43
N PHE A 158 1.75 -25.19 -10.50
CA PHE A 158 2.84 -25.15 -11.47
C PHE A 158 3.80 -26.33 -11.28
N GLN A 159 4.14 -26.60 -10.02
CA GLN A 159 5.06 -27.65 -9.62
C GLN A 159 4.49 -29.04 -9.93
N ASP A 160 3.21 -29.31 -9.65
CA ASP A 160 2.55 -30.56 -10.05
C ASP A 160 2.54 -30.77 -11.56
N SER A 161 2.39 -29.68 -12.32
CA SER A 161 2.42 -29.75 -13.79
C SER A 161 3.81 -30.15 -14.28
N LEU A 162 4.87 -29.54 -13.75
CA LEU A 162 6.25 -29.90 -14.07
C LEU A 162 6.58 -31.35 -13.70
N LEU A 163 6.20 -31.80 -12.50
CA LEU A 163 6.42 -33.19 -12.07
C LEU A 163 5.77 -34.16 -13.06
N LYS A 164 4.49 -33.97 -13.38
CA LYS A 164 3.76 -34.84 -14.32
C LYS A 164 4.37 -34.83 -15.72
N TRP A 165 4.74 -33.66 -16.24
CA TRP A 165 5.36 -33.54 -17.57
C TRP A 165 6.78 -34.11 -17.62
N SER A 166 7.49 -34.14 -16.50
CA SER A 166 8.79 -34.82 -16.39
C SER A 166 8.67 -36.35 -16.30
N GLY A 167 7.46 -36.89 -16.21
CA GLY A 167 7.19 -38.32 -15.99
C GLY A 167 7.17 -38.74 -14.51
N ASN A 168 7.45 -37.81 -13.59
CA ASN A 168 7.36 -38.04 -12.15
C ASN A 168 5.89 -38.04 -11.70
N GLN A 169 5.45 -39.16 -11.12
CA GLN A 169 4.07 -39.37 -10.67
C GLN A 169 3.85 -38.96 -9.21
N VAL A 170 4.88 -38.51 -8.49
CA VAL A 170 4.77 -38.03 -7.12
C VAL A 170 3.94 -36.73 -7.09
N VAL A 171 3.03 -36.63 -6.11
CA VAL A 171 2.24 -35.41 -5.87
C VAL A 171 3.15 -34.34 -5.28
N TRP A 172 2.99 -33.08 -5.67
CA TRP A 172 3.87 -31.98 -5.24
C TRP A 172 4.04 -31.89 -3.73
N HIS A 173 2.98 -32.06 -2.94
CA HIS A 173 3.07 -32.07 -1.48
C HIS A 173 4.08 -33.11 -0.96
N ASP A 174 4.01 -34.34 -1.45
CA ASP A 174 4.89 -35.42 -0.99
C ASP A 174 6.33 -35.19 -1.46
N TYR A 175 6.49 -34.60 -2.64
CA TYR A 175 7.80 -34.16 -3.13
C TYR A 175 8.39 -33.06 -2.24
N LEU A 176 7.59 -32.06 -1.86
CA LEU A 176 7.97 -30.98 -0.97
C LEU A 176 8.38 -31.51 0.42
N VAL A 177 7.56 -32.39 1.01
CA VAL A 177 7.84 -33.02 2.31
C VAL A 177 9.15 -33.82 2.26
N ALA A 178 9.35 -34.63 1.22
CA ALA A 178 10.58 -35.41 1.05
C ALA A 178 11.81 -34.51 0.85
N ASN A 179 11.66 -33.40 0.12
CA ASN A 179 12.73 -32.40 -0.03
C ASN A 179 13.06 -31.73 1.31
N TRP A 180 12.06 -31.40 2.12
CA TRP A 180 12.26 -30.82 3.45
C TRP A 180 12.92 -31.80 4.43
N GLU A 181 12.54 -33.06 4.39
CA GLU A 181 13.19 -34.13 5.18
C GLU A 181 14.65 -34.31 4.79
N LYS A 182 14.98 -34.18 3.51
CA LYS A 182 16.35 -34.36 3.02
C LYS A 182 17.24 -33.13 3.25
N GLU A 183 16.76 -31.94 2.92
CA GLU A 183 17.60 -30.74 2.80
C GLU A 183 17.59 -29.85 4.06
N TYR A 184 16.46 -29.81 4.79
CA TYR A 184 16.26 -28.86 5.90
C TYR A 184 16.21 -29.54 7.27
N PHE A 185 15.64 -30.73 7.38
CA PHE A 185 15.61 -31.47 8.64
C PHE A 185 17.02 -31.72 9.24
N PRO A 186 18.06 -32.09 8.47
CA PRO A 186 19.42 -32.23 9.00
C PRO A 186 19.99 -30.93 9.59
N LYS A 187 19.45 -29.77 9.19
CA LYS A 187 19.87 -28.45 9.69
C LYS A 187 19.10 -28.01 10.94
N SER A 188 18.04 -28.73 11.32
CA SER A 188 17.12 -28.35 12.40
C SER A 188 17.59 -28.75 13.81
N ASN A 189 18.48 -29.74 13.91
CA ASN A 189 18.83 -30.41 15.18
C ASN A 189 17.63 -30.99 15.97
N MET A 190 16.47 -31.17 15.33
CA MET A 190 15.28 -31.70 15.98
C MET A 190 15.30 -33.24 16.03
N PRO A 191 14.64 -33.86 17.04
CA PRO A 191 14.77 -35.30 17.30
C PRO A 191 14.09 -36.19 16.26
N SER A 192 13.13 -35.67 15.50
CA SER A 192 12.45 -36.42 14.43
C SER A 192 11.92 -35.48 13.36
N PHE A 193 11.81 -35.99 12.13
CA PHE A 193 11.28 -35.23 11.00
C PHE A 193 9.84 -34.76 11.27
N LYS A 194 9.01 -35.61 11.87
CA LYS A 194 7.63 -35.25 12.21
C LYS A 194 7.56 -34.01 13.11
N ASN A 195 8.35 -33.98 14.18
CA ASN A 195 8.37 -32.83 15.09
C ASN A 195 8.85 -31.56 14.37
N PHE A 196 9.87 -31.70 13.50
CA PHE A 196 10.37 -30.61 12.67
C PHE A 196 9.34 -30.06 11.71
N TRP A 197 8.64 -30.94 10.99
CA TRP A 197 7.60 -30.57 10.05
C TRP A 197 6.43 -29.88 10.75
N ASP A 198 5.92 -30.46 11.83
CA ASP A 198 4.78 -29.90 12.59
C ASP A 198 5.11 -28.51 13.17
N ILE A 199 6.31 -28.32 13.73
CA ILE A 199 6.75 -27.02 14.26
C ILE A 199 6.95 -26.00 13.12
N SER A 200 7.54 -26.42 12.00
CA SER A 200 7.78 -25.54 10.84
C SER A 200 6.46 -25.07 10.22
N LEU A 201 5.47 -25.96 10.10
CA LEU A 201 4.12 -25.62 9.68
C LEU A 201 3.43 -24.69 10.68
N GLY A 202 3.54 -24.97 11.98
CA GLY A 202 2.92 -24.15 13.03
C GLY A 202 3.48 -22.73 13.08
N ASN A 203 4.79 -22.56 12.89
CA ASN A 203 5.44 -21.25 12.88
C ASN A 203 5.34 -20.55 11.52
N GLY A 204 5.15 -21.31 10.44
CA GLY A 204 5.16 -20.83 9.04
C GLY A 204 6.56 -20.55 8.49
N VAL A 205 7.59 -20.45 9.34
CA VAL A 205 8.99 -20.20 8.97
C VAL A 205 9.92 -21.15 9.74
N PHE A 206 10.90 -21.71 9.03
CA PHE A 206 12.03 -22.42 9.59
C PHE A 206 13.32 -21.65 9.32
N THR A 207 14.04 -21.32 10.39
CA THR A 207 15.32 -20.61 10.32
C THR A 207 16.47 -21.59 10.54
N TYR A 208 17.49 -21.50 9.70
CA TYR A 208 18.74 -22.25 9.80
C TYR A 208 19.93 -21.31 9.56
N PRO A 209 21.15 -21.68 9.99
CA PRO A 209 22.33 -20.86 9.71
C PRO A 209 22.45 -20.64 8.20
N GLY A 210 22.32 -19.38 7.76
CA GLY A 210 22.44 -18.99 6.37
C GLY A 210 23.83 -19.33 5.80
N THR A 211 23.98 -19.26 4.48
CA THR A 211 25.26 -19.49 3.80
C THR A 211 26.40 -18.65 4.38
N GLU A 212 27.65 -19.15 4.31
CA GLU A 212 28.84 -18.43 4.76
C GLU A 212 28.84 -16.96 4.30
N LYS A 213 29.21 -16.04 5.21
CA LYS A 213 29.31 -14.61 4.90
C LYS A 213 30.26 -14.41 3.72
N LYS A 214 29.72 -13.97 2.60
CA LYS A 214 30.50 -13.59 1.42
C LYS A 214 31.06 -12.20 1.60
N SER A 215 32.30 -12.01 1.14
CA SER A 215 32.91 -10.69 1.02
C SER A 215 32.55 -10.09 -0.34
N PHE A 216 32.09 -8.84 -0.33
CA PHE A 216 31.71 -8.09 -1.53
C PHE A 216 32.56 -6.83 -1.64
N PRO A 217 33.85 -6.93 -2.00
CA PRO A 217 34.70 -5.76 -2.17
C PRO A 217 34.21 -4.92 -3.35
N PHE A 218 34.12 -3.60 -3.16
CA PHE A 218 33.73 -2.68 -4.23
C PHE A 218 34.86 -2.55 -5.26
N ASP A 219 34.54 -2.78 -6.54
CA ASP A 219 35.47 -2.57 -7.66
C ASP A 219 35.59 -1.07 -7.99
N LYS A 220 36.69 -0.45 -7.53
CA LYS A 220 36.99 0.96 -7.80
C LYS A 220 37.18 1.26 -9.29
N MET A 221 37.54 0.28 -10.13
CA MET A 221 37.68 0.47 -11.57
C MET A 221 36.33 0.63 -12.28
N ALA A 222 35.21 0.25 -11.64
CA ALA A 222 33.88 0.46 -12.22
C ALA A 222 33.55 1.96 -12.36
N LEU A 223 34.01 2.81 -11.42
CA LEU A 223 33.76 4.25 -11.45
C LEU A 223 34.47 4.97 -12.60
N SER A 224 35.65 4.51 -13.01
CA SER A 224 36.39 5.15 -14.10
C SER A 224 35.74 4.93 -15.47
N ARG A 225 34.92 3.88 -15.62
CA ARG A 225 34.15 3.61 -16.86
C ARG A 225 32.97 4.56 -17.03
N ILE A 226 32.36 5.00 -15.92
CA ILE A 226 31.18 5.87 -15.91
C ILE A 226 31.55 7.34 -16.14
N ARG A 227 32.75 7.76 -15.73
CA ARG A 227 33.22 9.15 -15.90
C ARG A 227 33.27 9.62 -17.36
N ASN A 228 33.27 8.69 -18.31
CA ASN A 228 33.28 8.98 -19.75
C ASN A 228 31.89 9.03 -20.40
N SER A 229 30.80 8.74 -19.67
CA SER A 229 29.41 8.79 -20.17
C SER A 229 28.60 9.97 -19.62
N ALA A 230 29.18 10.78 -18.74
CA ALA A 230 28.57 12.00 -18.22
C ALA A 230 28.67 13.14 -19.24
N ASP A 231 27.98 13.00 -20.37
CA ASP A 231 27.71 14.15 -21.22
C ASP A 231 26.73 15.08 -20.48
N ASP A 232 27.01 16.39 -20.51
CA ASP A 232 26.08 17.41 -20.04
C ASP A 232 24.84 17.43 -20.95
N ILE A 233 23.85 16.59 -20.64
CA ILE A 233 22.56 16.58 -21.35
C ILE A 233 21.79 17.83 -20.90
N VAL A 234 21.96 18.92 -21.63
CA VAL A 234 21.04 20.06 -21.58
C VAL A 234 19.85 19.71 -22.47
N PHE A 235 18.81 19.16 -21.88
CA PHE A 235 17.56 18.85 -22.60
C PHE A 235 16.57 20.00 -22.47
N GLU A 236 16.12 20.54 -23.60
CA GLU A 236 14.98 21.47 -23.66
C GLU A 236 13.69 20.67 -23.91
N GLY A 237 12.85 20.55 -22.87
CA GLY A 237 11.57 19.86 -22.93
C GLY A 237 11.10 19.37 -21.55
N TYR A 238 10.32 18.28 -21.55
CA TYR A 238 9.85 17.61 -20.33
C TYR A 238 10.41 16.19 -20.21
N GLU A 239 10.82 15.80 -19.00
CA GLU A 239 11.12 14.42 -18.63
C GLU A 239 9.87 13.72 -18.12
N ILE A 240 9.54 12.57 -18.70
CA ILE A 240 8.45 11.71 -18.26
C ILE A 240 9.04 10.58 -17.43
N ASN A 241 8.57 10.42 -16.20
CA ASN A 241 8.96 9.35 -15.30
C ASN A 241 7.79 8.40 -15.05
N ILE A 242 8.01 7.11 -15.33
CA ILE A 242 7.06 6.04 -15.11
C ILE A 242 7.40 5.39 -13.76
N TYR A 243 6.43 5.37 -12.85
CA TYR A 243 6.60 4.78 -11.52
C TYR A 243 5.57 3.69 -11.26
N GLU A 244 5.86 2.81 -10.30
CA GLU A 244 4.90 1.79 -9.87
C GLU A 244 3.86 2.39 -8.91
N SER A 245 2.58 2.13 -9.18
CA SER A 245 1.52 2.52 -8.26
C SER A 245 1.66 1.79 -6.94
N ILE A 246 1.46 2.48 -5.81
CA ILE A 246 1.43 1.83 -4.49
C ILE A 246 0.26 0.85 -4.37
N ALA A 247 -0.86 1.10 -5.06
CA ALA A 247 -2.03 0.24 -5.04
C ALA A 247 -1.89 -0.96 -6.00
N LEU A 248 -1.45 -0.72 -7.23
CA LEU A 248 -1.48 -1.72 -8.30
C LEU A 248 -0.12 -2.36 -8.62
N GLY A 249 0.99 -1.80 -8.10
CA GLY A 249 2.35 -2.24 -8.41
C GLY A 249 2.61 -2.25 -9.91
N THR A 250 2.92 -3.44 -10.44
CA THR A 250 3.14 -3.71 -11.87
C THR A 250 1.86 -3.84 -12.71
N GLY A 251 0.67 -3.78 -12.09
CA GLY A 251 -0.61 -4.03 -12.76
C GLY A 251 -1.10 -5.48 -12.68
N MET A 252 -0.30 -6.40 -12.15
CA MET A 252 -0.70 -7.80 -11.99
C MET A 252 -2.01 -7.98 -11.22
N TYR A 253 -2.28 -7.11 -10.25
CA TYR A 253 -3.49 -7.12 -9.42
C TYR A 253 -4.54 -6.08 -9.84
N ALA A 254 -4.45 -5.54 -11.07
CA ALA A 254 -5.36 -4.51 -11.56
C ALA A 254 -6.84 -4.90 -11.50
N ASN A 255 -7.17 -6.20 -11.58
CA ASN A 255 -8.56 -6.66 -11.47
C ASN A 255 -9.07 -6.78 -10.03
N ASN A 256 -8.28 -6.41 -9.03
CA ASN A 256 -8.72 -6.34 -7.64
C ASN A 256 -9.47 -5.01 -7.41
N PRO A 257 -10.80 -5.04 -7.18
CA PRO A 257 -11.59 -3.82 -7.05
C PRO A 257 -11.28 -3.03 -5.78
N TRP A 258 -10.73 -3.67 -4.73
CA TRP A 258 -10.28 -2.95 -3.54
C TRP A 258 -9.05 -2.08 -3.84
N LEU A 259 -8.11 -2.60 -4.63
CA LEU A 259 -6.90 -1.86 -5.00
C LEU A 259 -7.18 -0.78 -6.05
N MET A 260 -8.09 -1.03 -7.00
CA MET A 260 -8.52 -0.03 -7.98
C MET A 260 -9.24 1.17 -7.37
N GLU A 261 -9.99 0.96 -6.28
CA GLU A 261 -10.66 2.03 -5.53
C GLU A 261 -9.76 2.69 -4.49
N LEU A 262 -8.65 2.05 -4.10
CA LEU A 262 -7.70 2.60 -3.13
C LEU A 262 -7.12 3.92 -3.67
N PRO A 263 -7.31 5.04 -2.96
CA PRO A 263 -6.75 6.30 -3.41
C PRO A 263 -5.22 6.31 -3.35
N ASP A 264 -4.58 6.82 -4.40
CA ASP A 264 -3.16 7.13 -4.41
C ASP A 264 -2.77 7.96 -3.17
N PRO A 265 -1.69 7.63 -2.45
CA PRO A 265 -1.39 8.31 -1.19
C PRO A 265 -1.08 9.80 -1.37
N VAL A 266 -0.51 10.20 -2.51
CA VAL A 266 -0.13 11.60 -2.76
C VAL A 266 -1.29 12.36 -3.40
N SER A 267 -1.71 11.95 -4.58
CA SER A 267 -2.66 12.68 -5.41
C SER A 267 -4.13 12.36 -5.08
N ARG A 268 -4.38 11.32 -4.27
CA ARG A 268 -5.72 10.94 -3.76
C ARG A 268 -6.74 10.55 -4.83
N HIS A 269 -6.29 10.33 -6.07
CA HIS A 269 -7.09 9.78 -7.17
C HIS A 269 -7.19 8.26 -7.10
N CYS A 270 -8.21 7.71 -7.75
CA CYS A 270 -8.39 6.27 -7.96
C CYS A 270 -9.09 6.06 -9.32
N TRP A 271 -9.18 4.82 -9.79
CA TRP A 271 -9.87 4.46 -11.05
C TRP A 271 -9.36 5.15 -12.34
N ASP A 272 -8.09 5.55 -12.38
CA ASP A 272 -7.33 5.98 -13.55
C ASP A 272 -5.86 6.16 -13.13
N ASN A 273 -4.93 6.21 -14.08
CA ASN A 273 -3.66 6.91 -13.89
C ASN A 273 -3.75 8.35 -14.38
N VAL A 274 -2.92 9.22 -13.79
CA VAL A 274 -2.88 10.66 -14.08
C VAL A 274 -1.47 11.10 -14.46
N ALA A 275 -1.38 12.14 -15.29
CA ALA A 275 -0.12 12.82 -15.58
C ALA A 275 0.11 13.93 -14.53
N SER A 276 0.96 13.65 -13.55
CA SER A 276 1.25 14.61 -12.47
C SER A 276 2.17 15.71 -12.99
N ILE A 277 1.75 16.97 -12.86
CA ILE A 277 2.46 18.15 -13.37
C ILE A 277 2.67 19.18 -12.27
N SER A 278 3.81 19.88 -12.29
CA SER A 278 4.09 20.97 -11.36
C SER A 278 3.06 22.11 -11.48
N PRO A 279 2.74 22.84 -10.40
CA PRO A 279 1.89 24.02 -10.47
C PRO A 279 2.42 25.08 -11.44
N VAL A 280 3.75 25.24 -11.49
CA VAL A 280 4.44 26.19 -12.37
C VAL A 280 4.24 25.83 -13.84
N ASP A 281 4.47 24.58 -14.24
CA ASP A 281 4.31 24.16 -15.63
C ASP A 281 2.85 24.09 -16.06
N ALA A 282 1.96 23.70 -15.14
CA ALA A 282 0.52 23.75 -15.38
C ALA A 282 0.06 25.18 -15.71
N LYS A 283 0.56 26.19 -14.97
CA LYS A 283 0.29 27.61 -15.23
C LYS A 283 0.87 28.05 -16.58
N LYS A 284 2.10 27.65 -16.91
CA LYS A 284 2.73 27.95 -18.22
C LYS A 284 1.92 27.38 -19.40
N LEU A 285 1.33 26.19 -19.23
CA LEU A 285 0.58 25.46 -20.27
C LEU A 285 -0.95 25.69 -20.25
N GLY A 286 -1.46 26.50 -19.31
CA GLY A 286 -2.91 26.74 -19.16
C GLY A 286 -3.70 25.47 -18.79
N ILE A 287 -3.09 24.57 -18.01
CA ILE A 287 -3.66 23.30 -17.57
C ILE A 287 -4.35 23.50 -16.21
N ILE A 288 -5.55 22.95 -16.07
CA ILE A 288 -6.18 22.69 -14.77
C ILE A 288 -6.30 21.18 -14.55
N THR A 289 -6.37 20.76 -13.28
CA THR A 289 -6.56 19.35 -12.93
C THR A 289 -7.80 18.78 -13.62
N GLY A 290 -7.63 17.68 -14.36
CA GLY A 290 -8.66 17.04 -15.17
C GLY A 290 -8.55 17.31 -16.68
N HIS A 291 -7.78 18.32 -17.12
CA HIS A 291 -7.49 18.50 -18.54
C HIS A 291 -6.78 17.28 -19.13
N LEU A 292 -7.18 16.86 -20.32
CA LEU A 292 -6.50 15.81 -21.06
C LEU A 292 -5.22 16.37 -21.68
N LEU A 293 -4.09 15.86 -21.19
CA LEU A 293 -2.75 16.17 -21.63
C LEU A 293 -2.28 15.09 -22.59
N LYS A 294 -1.95 15.49 -23.81
CA LYS A 294 -1.28 14.62 -24.78
C LYS A 294 0.22 14.75 -24.58
N VAL A 295 0.83 13.67 -24.10
CA VAL A 295 2.28 13.58 -23.83
C VAL A 295 3.02 13.22 -25.11
N VAL A 296 2.56 12.17 -25.79
CA VAL A 296 3.01 11.73 -27.12
C VAL A 296 1.82 11.11 -27.87
N GLU A 297 1.99 10.78 -29.14
CA GLU A 297 0.98 10.03 -29.88
C GLU A 297 0.68 8.69 -29.18
N GLY A 298 -0.61 8.36 -29.01
CA GLY A 298 -1.03 7.19 -28.23
C GLY A 298 -1.00 7.34 -26.71
N LEU A 299 -0.46 8.43 -26.15
CA LEU A 299 -0.42 8.69 -24.71
C LEU A 299 -1.14 9.99 -24.36
N THR A 300 -2.43 9.89 -24.02
CA THR A 300 -3.25 11.00 -23.55
C THR A 300 -3.88 10.63 -22.22
N LEU A 301 -3.64 11.46 -21.20
CA LEU A 301 -4.02 11.20 -19.81
C LEU A 301 -4.58 12.47 -19.17
N PRO A 302 -5.46 12.35 -18.18
CA PRO A 302 -5.85 13.50 -17.37
C PRO A 302 -4.64 14.03 -16.59
N ALA A 303 -4.40 15.33 -16.70
CA ALA A 303 -3.40 16.04 -15.92
C ALA A 303 -3.87 16.21 -14.47
N PHE A 304 -2.95 16.06 -13.53
CA PHE A 304 -3.17 16.35 -12.12
C PHE A 304 -2.09 17.32 -11.64
N ILE A 305 -2.51 18.50 -11.18
CA ILE A 305 -1.57 19.47 -10.63
C ILE A 305 -1.11 18.98 -9.26
N GLN A 306 0.19 18.69 -9.17
CA GLN A 306 0.81 18.04 -8.02
C GLN A 306 1.82 18.99 -7.37
N PRO A 307 1.48 19.63 -6.23
CA PRO A 307 2.44 20.37 -5.42
C PRO A 307 3.64 19.50 -5.03
N GLY A 308 4.85 20.06 -5.11
CA GLY A 308 6.11 19.34 -4.93
C GLY A 308 6.60 18.49 -6.11
N GLN A 309 5.88 18.47 -7.24
CA GLN A 309 6.40 17.90 -8.49
C GLN A 309 7.46 18.86 -9.07
N ALA A 310 8.63 18.33 -9.43
CA ALA A 310 9.71 19.13 -9.99
C ALA A 310 9.34 19.74 -11.36
N GLU A 311 9.78 20.98 -11.61
CA GLU A 311 9.59 21.65 -12.91
C GLU A 311 10.25 20.87 -14.06
N GLY A 312 9.60 20.87 -15.23
CA GLY A 312 10.06 20.14 -16.40
C GLY A 312 9.90 18.63 -16.29
N THR A 313 9.19 18.11 -15.27
CA THR A 313 8.97 16.67 -15.09
C THR A 313 7.49 16.31 -15.02
N ILE A 314 7.13 15.14 -15.56
CA ILE A 314 5.79 14.56 -15.47
C ILE A 314 5.90 13.14 -14.90
N SER A 315 5.19 12.87 -13.81
CA SER A 315 5.15 11.53 -13.18
C SER A 315 3.86 10.81 -13.54
N ILE A 316 3.94 9.57 -14.04
CA ILE A 316 2.79 8.76 -14.44
C ILE A 316 2.91 7.33 -13.89
N ALA A 317 1.85 6.84 -13.24
CA ALA A 317 1.82 5.49 -12.67
C ALA A 317 1.56 4.40 -13.72
N ALA A 318 2.35 3.33 -13.68
CA ALA A 318 2.10 2.08 -14.40
C ALA A 318 1.04 1.21 -13.69
N GLY A 319 0.65 0.10 -14.32
CA GLY A 319 -0.31 -0.86 -13.77
C GLY A 319 -1.77 -0.66 -14.20
N TYR A 320 -1.99 0.20 -15.19
CA TYR A 320 -3.30 0.52 -15.77
C TYR A 320 -3.34 0.15 -17.27
N GLY A 321 -4.49 0.34 -17.91
CA GLY A 321 -4.68 0.14 -19.35
C GLY A 321 -4.80 -1.31 -19.79
N HIS A 322 -5.24 -2.19 -18.89
CA HIS A 322 -5.50 -3.58 -19.21
C HIS A 322 -6.70 -3.73 -20.15
N VAL A 323 -6.63 -4.69 -21.06
CA VAL A 323 -7.69 -4.97 -22.05
C VAL A 323 -8.31 -6.35 -21.87
N ASN A 324 -7.61 -7.30 -21.25
CA ASN A 324 -8.08 -8.68 -21.05
C ASN A 324 -7.88 -9.22 -19.62
N SER A 325 -7.86 -8.33 -18.62
CA SER A 325 -7.60 -8.72 -17.23
C SER A 325 -8.86 -8.83 -16.35
N GLY A 326 -10.05 -8.82 -16.94
CA GLY A 326 -11.34 -8.89 -16.23
C GLY A 326 -12.08 -7.55 -16.15
N PRO A 327 -13.31 -7.53 -15.60
CA PRO A 327 -14.23 -6.41 -15.72
C PRO A 327 -13.80 -5.16 -14.93
N VAL A 328 -13.02 -5.32 -13.86
CA VAL A 328 -12.59 -4.19 -13.01
C VAL A 328 -11.51 -3.38 -13.70
N ALA A 329 -10.56 -4.06 -14.35
CA ALA A 329 -9.40 -3.44 -14.98
C ALA A 329 -9.62 -3.00 -16.44
N HIS A 330 -10.71 -3.48 -17.08
CA HIS A 330 -10.93 -3.31 -18.51
C HIS A 330 -10.99 -1.83 -18.93
N LYS A 331 -9.97 -1.40 -19.68
CA LYS A 331 -9.82 -0.06 -20.25
C LYS A 331 -9.89 1.07 -19.21
N ILE A 332 -9.37 0.82 -18.00
CA ILE A 332 -9.17 1.85 -16.97
C ILE A 332 -7.74 2.38 -17.08
N GLY A 333 -7.58 3.69 -17.27
CA GLY A 333 -6.29 4.34 -17.51
C GLY A 333 -5.61 3.92 -18.82
N VAL A 334 -4.31 4.17 -18.93
CA VAL A 334 -3.46 3.88 -20.11
C VAL A 334 -2.27 3.01 -19.72
N ASN A 335 -1.91 2.05 -20.57
CA ASN A 335 -0.73 1.20 -20.37
C ASN A 335 0.55 1.98 -20.72
N LEU A 336 1.49 2.03 -19.78
CA LEU A 336 2.76 2.76 -19.93
C LEU A 336 3.93 1.88 -20.37
N TYR A 337 3.82 0.55 -20.26
CA TYR A 337 4.92 -0.35 -20.63
C TYR A 337 5.42 -0.20 -22.07
N PRO A 338 4.56 0.06 -23.08
CA PRO A 338 5.03 0.33 -24.46
C PRO A 338 5.93 1.57 -24.61
N PHE A 339 5.95 2.48 -23.63
CA PHE A 339 6.79 3.68 -23.64
C PHE A 339 8.10 3.52 -22.87
N VAL A 340 8.30 2.37 -22.20
CA VAL A 340 9.56 2.03 -21.54
C VAL A 340 10.64 1.78 -22.59
N ARG A 341 11.83 2.38 -22.41
CA ARG A 341 12.92 2.22 -23.38
C ARG A 341 13.83 1.05 -23.00
N LEU A 342 14.28 0.30 -23.99
CA LEU A 342 15.36 -0.67 -23.82
C LEU A 342 16.69 0.01 -24.20
N SER A 343 17.62 0.12 -23.26
CA SER A 343 18.94 0.72 -23.50
C SER A 343 20.00 0.04 -22.67
N GLY A 344 21.14 -0.31 -23.28
CA GLY A 344 22.24 -0.99 -22.60
C GLY A 344 21.83 -2.31 -21.92
N GLY A 345 20.83 -3.01 -22.44
CA GLY A 345 20.29 -4.24 -21.84
C GLY A 345 19.48 -4.03 -20.55
N SER A 346 19.03 -2.80 -20.27
CA SER A 346 18.18 -2.44 -19.14
C SER A 346 16.91 -1.72 -19.60
N ARG A 347 15.80 -1.89 -18.85
CA ARG A 347 14.57 -1.12 -19.04
C ARG A 347 14.68 0.22 -18.34
N ILE A 348 14.57 1.30 -19.12
CA ILE A 348 14.57 2.67 -18.62
C ILE A 348 13.12 3.16 -18.57
N TYR A 349 12.64 3.40 -17.35
CA TYR A 349 11.29 3.87 -17.04
C TYR A 349 11.13 5.39 -17.16
N SER A 350 12.01 6.04 -17.91
CA SER A 350 11.91 7.46 -18.22
C SER A 350 12.23 7.75 -19.67
N PHE A 351 11.60 8.79 -20.21
CA PHE A 351 11.84 9.29 -21.56
C PHE A 351 11.57 10.79 -21.62
N THR A 352 12.06 11.43 -22.66
CA THR A 352 12.02 12.89 -22.80
C THR A 352 11.13 13.29 -23.98
N VAL A 353 10.36 14.37 -23.82
CA VAL A 353 9.48 14.93 -24.87
C VAL A 353 9.75 16.42 -25.05
N THR A 354 9.79 16.89 -26.30
CA THR A 354 10.13 18.30 -26.58
C THR A 354 9.00 19.27 -26.23
N ARG A 355 7.74 18.81 -26.30
CA ARG A 355 6.55 19.61 -25.98
C ARG A 355 5.43 18.73 -25.45
N LEU A 356 4.60 19.32 -24.61
CA LEU A 356 3.32 18.78 -24.17
C LEU A 356 2.19 19.52 -24.87
N GLU A 357 1.11 18.81 -25.22
CA GLU A 357 -0.07 19.42 -25.83
C GLU A 357 -1.27 19.34 -24.87
N ASN A 358 -1.72 20.50 -24.40
CA ASN A 358 -2.98 20.63 -23.69
C ASN A 358 -4.13 20.56 -24.70
N THR A 359 -4.97 19.53 -24.62
CA THR A 359 -6.08 19.35 -25.56
C THR A 359 -7.30 20.20 -25.23
N PHE A 360 -7.31 20.85 -24.06
CA PHE A 360 -8.44 21.61 -23.48
C PHE A 360 -9.74 20.80 -23.29
N LYS A 361 -9.69 19.48 -23.48
CA LYS A 361 -10.78 18.57 -23.14
C LYS A 361 -10.67 18.17 -21.68
N GLU A 362 -11.79 18.11 -20.98
CA GLU A 362 -11.81 17.73 -19.57
C GLU A 362 -12.20 16.26 -19.38
N SER A 363 -11.54 15.61 -18.42
CA SER A 363 -11.94 14.35 -17.82
C SER A 363 -12.20 14.55 -16.33
N GLN A 364 -13.24 13.89 -15.81
CA GLN A 364 -13.57 13.99 -14.40
C GLN A 364 -12.85 12.93 -13.60
N LEU A 365 -11.89 13.36 -12.78
CA LEU A 365 -11.12 12.51 -11.90
C LEU A 365 -11.92 12.06 -10.66
N ALA A 366 -11.78 10.79 -10.30
CA ALA A 366 -12.31 10.24 -9.05
C ALA A 366 -11.34 10.53 -7.90
N LEU A 367 -11.48 11.71 -7.30
CA LEU A 367 -10.67 12.14 -6.16
C LEU A 367 -11.38 11.86 -4.84
N THR A 368 -10.69 11.24 -3.89
CA THR A 368 -11.23 11.06 -2.53
C THR A 368 -11.11 12.32 -1.68
N GLN A 369 -10.11 13.15 -1.96
CA GLN A 369 -9.84 14.43 -1.32
C GLN A 369 -9.61 15.51 -2.39
N VAL A 370 -10.10 16.73 -2.16
CA VAL A 370 -9.91 17.88 -3.08
C VAL A 370 -9.20 19.06 -2.47
N HIS A 371 -9.38 19.28 -1.17
CA HIS A 371 -8.68 20.34 -0.46
C HIS A 371 -7.38 19.76 0.09
N SER A 372 -6.28 20.40 -0.26
CA SER A 372 -4.92 19.96 0.10
C SER A 372 -4.29 20.79 1.21
N SER A 373 -4.80 21.99 1.48
CA SER A 373 -4.32 22.86 2.57
C SER A 373 -5.05 22.55 3.88
N MET A 374 -4.40 22.85 5.00
CA MET A 374 -5.03 22.88 6.32
C MET A 374 -5.82 24.16 6.58
N GLU A 375 -5.76 25.16 5.69
CA GLU A 375 -6.47 26.45 5.82
C GLU A 375 -6.13 27.17 7.13
N GLY A 376 -4.86 27.12 7.56
CA GLY A 376 -4.37 27.68 8.82
C GLY A 376 -4.86 26.98 10.08
N ARG A 377 -5.57 25.85 9.97
CA ARG A 377 -6.09 25.11 11.13
C ARG A 377 -5.03 24.14 11.68
N PRO A 378 -4.90 23.98 13.01
CA PRO A 378 -3.95 23.05 13.62
C PRO A 378 -4.45 21.60 13.58
N ILE A 379 -4.71 21.07 12.38
CA ILE A 379 -5.22 19.70 12.15
C ILE A 379 -4.12 18.66 12.38
N VAL A 380 -3.00 18.81 11.66
CA VAL A 380 -1.76 18.09 11.93
C VAL A 380 -0.83 19.05 12.65
N ARG A 381 -0.57 18.77 13.93
CA ARG A 381 0.37 19.55 14.74
C ARG A 381 1.79 19.10 14.45
N GLU A 382 2.72 20.04 14.32
CA GLU A 382 4.13 19.76 14.12
C GLU A 382 5.03 20.57 15.07
N THR A 383 6.22 20.05 15.29
CA THR A 383 7.35 20.72 15.95
C THR A 383 8.66 20.26 15.30
N VAL A 384 9.76 20.93 15.62
CA VAL A 384 11.11 20.55 15.20
C VAL A 384 11.87 19.89 16.35
N LEU A 385 12.87 19.06 16.03
CA LEU A 385 13.57 18.24 17.03
C LEU A 385 14.26 19.09 18.10
N SER A 386 14.82 20.25 17.72
CA SER A 386 15.43 21.20 18.66
C SER A 386 14.44 21.67 19.73
N LYS A 387 13.26 22.15 19.33
CA LYS A 387 12.17 22.55 20.25
C LYS A 387 11.63 21.39 21.07
N TYR A 388 11.54 20.20 20.48
CA TYR A 388 11.08 19.00 21.19
C TYR A 388 12.04 18.58 22.32
N LYS A 389 13.36 18.70 22.10
CA LYS A 389 14.38 18.41 23.12
C LYS A 389 14.27 19.34 24.31
N ASP A 390 13.95 20.61 24.07
CA ASP A 390 13.78 21.61 25.12
C ASP A 390 12.42 21.46 25.84
N ASN A 391 11.35 21.22 25.07
CA ASN A 391 10.00 21.02 25.57
C ASN A 391 9.30 19.84 24.83
N PRO A 392 9.08 18.71 25.51
CA PRO A 392 8.37 17.56 24.93
C PRO A 392 6.93 17.85 24.47
N ALA A 393 6.30 18.91 24.98
CA ALA A 393 4.96 19.36 24.58
C ALA A 393 4.98 20.42 23.45
N SER A 394 6.14 20.74 22.87
CA SER A 394 6.22 21.74 21.79
C SER A 394 5.38 21.35 20.57
N GLY A 395 4.75 22.35 19.95
CA GLY A 395 3.76 22.16 18.89
C GLY A 395 2.40 21.67 19.40
N ASN A 396 2.23 21.50 20.71
CA ASN A 396 0.99 21.05 21.35
C ASN A 396 0.45 22.03 22.40
N GLU A 397 0.83 23.31 22.31
CA GLU A 397 0.56 24.33 23.32
C GLU A 397 -0.95 24.59 23.51
N LEU A 398 -1.74 24.45 22.44
CA LEU A 398 -3.19 24.64 22.47
C LEU A 398 -3.93 23.58 23.29
N ASN A 399 -3.34 22.39 23.50
CA ASN A 399 -4.02 21.31 24.22
C ASN A 399 -4.39 21.71 25.65
N GLU A 400 -3.46 22.33 26.39
CA GLU A 400 -3.71 22.77 27.77
C GLU A 400 -4.77 23.88 27.83
N GLU A 401 -4.74 24.80 26.86
CA GLU A 401 -5.77 25.85 26.74
C GLU A 401 -7.15 25.23 26.56
N PHE A 402 -7.31 24.31 25.60
CA PHE A 402 -8.60 23.67 25.34
C PHE A 402 -9.08 22.80 26.51
N GLU A 403 -8.19 22.00 27.11
CA GLU A 403 -8.51 21.19 28.29
C GLU A 403 -9.01 22.07 29.45
N SER A 404 -8.44 23.27 29.64
CA SER A 404 -8.90 24.20 30.69
C SER A 404 -10.31 24.76 30.45
N GLN A 405 -10.70 24.91 29.17
CA GLN A 405 -11.97 25.46 28.73
C GLN A 405 -13.08 24.41 28.62
N HIS A 406 -12.73 23.12 28.64
CA HIS A 406 -13.68 22.02 28.58
C HIS A 406 -14.67 22.08 29.76
N LYS A 407 -15.94 22.34 29.41
CA LYS A 407 -17.10 22.34 30.31
C LYS A 407 -18.25 21.61 29.63
N SER A 408 -18.95 20.77 30.39
CA SER A 408 -20.18 20.10 29.94
C SER A 408 -21.35 20.52 30.82
N LEU A 409 -22.53 20.66 30.21
CA LEU A 409 -23.79 20.75 30.96
C LEU A 409 -24.26 19.38 31.47
N TYR A 410 -23.69 18.31 30.91
CA TYR A 410 -24.00 16.93 31.27
C TYR A 410 -23.02 16.40 32.31
N PRO A 411 -23.44 15.46 33.18
CA PRO A 411 -22.53 14.80 34.09
C PRO A 411 -21.49 13.96 33.33
N ASP A 412 -20.31 13.83 33.92
CA ASP A 412 -19.26 12.98 33.37
C ASP A 412 -19.68 11.51 33.41
N VAL A 413 -19.56 10.84 32.27
CA VAL A 413 -19.79 9.40 32.16
C VAL A 413 -18.53 8.67 32.60
N LYS A 414 -18.65 7.80 33.60
CA LYS A 414 -17.57 6.91 34.04
C LYS A 414 -17.71 5.55 33.38
N TYR A 415 -16.60 5.02 32.91
CA TYR A 415 -16.49 3.68 32.34
C TYR A 415 -15.74 2.79 33.33
N ASP A 416 -16.46 2.00 34.12
CA ASP A 416 -15.89 1.18 35.20
C ASP A 416 -15.16 -0.10 34.71
N GLY A 417 -15.31 -0.44 33.42
CA GLY A 417 -14.71 -1.62 32.79
C GLY A 417 -13.62 -1.26 31.78
N PHE A 418 -13.66 -1.89 30.60
CA PHE A 418 -12.79 -1.52 29.49
C PHE A 418 -13.16 -0.14 28.94
N LYS A 419 -12.15 0.66 28.59
CA LYS A 419 -12.29 1.89 27.83
C LYS A 419 -11.39 1.80 26.60
N TRP A 420 -11.99 1.53 25.45
CA TRP A 420 -11.23 1.30 24.22
C TRP A 420 -10.76 2.61 23.61
N ALA A 421 -9.47 2.69 23.26
CA ALA A 421 -8.87 3.86 22.65
C ALA A 421 -7.89 3.48 21.53
N VAL A 422 -7.61 4.45 20.66
CA VAL A 422 -6.57 4.36 19.62
C VAL A 422 -5.60 5.52 19.78
N ALA A 423 -4.30 5.24 19.82
CA ALA A 423 -3.26 6.25 19.67
C ALA A 423 -2.63 6.15 18.28
N ILE A 424 -2.39 7.28 17.62
CA ILE A 424 -1.80 7.35 16.27
C ILE A 424 -0.52 8.19 16.31
N ASP A 425 0.62 7.57 15.99
CA ASP A 425 1.89 8.29 15.83
C ASP A 425 2.06 8.81 14.40
N LEU A 426 1.95 10.13 14.24
CA LEU A 426 2.09 10.80 12.95
C LEU A 426 3.54 10.87 12.46
N ASN A 427 4.53 10.56 13.30
CA ASN A 427 5.92 10.39 12.85
C ASN A 427 6.08 9.13 12.00
N ALA A 428 5.50 8.02 12.48
CA ALA A 428 5.62 6.73 11.83
C ALA A 428 4.70 6.57 10.61
N CYS A 429 3.59 7.31 10.55
CA CYS A 429 2.64 7.22 9.44
C CYS A 429 3.20 7.83 8.14
N ILE A 430 3.52 6.96 7.18
CA ILE A 430 3.97 7.34 5.82
C ILE A 430 2.85 7.40 4.78
N GLY A 431 1.59 7.16 5.18
CA GLY A 431 0.45 7.21 4.27
C GLY A 431 0.28 6.00 3.34
N CYS A 432 0.86 4.83 3.64
CA CYS A 432 0.85 3.65 2.75
C CYS A 432 -0.53 3.03 2.43
N ASN A 433 -1.63 3.52 3.04
CA ASN A 433 -3.01 3.04 2.88
C ASN A 433 -3.27 1.55 3.22
N SER A 434 -2.30 0.77 3.73
CA SER A 434 -2.54 -0.63 4.13
C SER A 434 -3.67 -0.78 5.16
N CYS A 435 -3.79 0.20 6.07
CA CYS A 435 -4.88 0.25 7.06
C CYS A 435 -6.27 0.45 6.43
N VAL A 436 -6.37 1.08 5.25
CA VAL A 436 -7.61 1.28 4.51
C VAL A 436 -8.10 -0.04 3.92
N ILE A 437 -7.23 -0.76 3.21
CA ILE A 437 -7.53 -2.07 2.64
C ILE A 437 -7.84 -3.10 3.73
N ALA A 438 -7.06 -3.11 4.82
CA ALA A 438 -7.32 -4.02 5.93
C ALA A 438 -8.70 -3.76 6.57
N CYS A 439 -9.09 -2.49 6.72
CA CYS A 439 -10.42 -2.16 7.23
C CYS A 439 -11.52 -2.59 6.25
N GLN A 440 -11.28 -2.45 4.93
CA GLN A 440 -12.21 -2.88 3.89
C GLN A 440 -12.42 -4.39 3.85
N ALA A 441 -11.33 -5.15 3.87
CA ALA A 441 -11.34 -6.61 3.90
C ALA A 441 -12.00 -7.15 5.17
N GLU A 442 -11.62 -6.62 6.34
CA GLU A 442 -12.13 -7.08 7.63
C GLU A 442 -13.62 -6.77 7.83
N ASN A 443 -14.06 -5.58 7.41
CA ASN A 443 -15.38 -5.06 7.77
C ASN A 443 -16.36 -5.08 6.61
N ASN A 444 -16.18 -5.93 5.60
CA ASN A 444 -17.12 -6.10 4.48
C ASN A 444 -17.51 -4.77 3.80
N ILE A 445 -16.55 -3.83 3.67
CA ILE A 445 -16.83 -2.51 3.08
C ILE A 445 -16.97 -2.67 1.56
N PRO A 446 -18.09 -2.25 0.96
CA PRO A 446 -18.31 -2.43 -0.46
C PRO A 446 -17.42 -1.50 -1.30
N VAL A 447 -17.11 -1.95 -2.53
CA VAL A 447 -16.56 -1.09 -3.59
C VAL A 447 -17.71 -0.37 -4.29
N VAL A 448 -17.55 0.93 -4.52
CA VAL A 448 -18.60 1.77 -5.11
C VAL A 448 -18.33 2.16 -6.57
N GLY A 449 -17.07 2.14 -6.99
CA GLY A 449 -16.67 2.45 -8.37
C GLY A 449 -16.45 3.94 -8.64
N LYS A 450 -15.82 4.23 -9.79
CA LYS A 450 -15.33 5.56 -10.20
C LYS A 450 -16.38 6.68 -10.07
N ASP A 451 -17.59 6.45 -10.59
CA ASP A 451 -18.62 7.49 -10.65
C ASP A 451 -19.17 7.86 -9.27
N GLU A 452 -19.26 6.89 -8.36
CA GLU A 452 -19.71 7.14 -7.00
C GLU A 452 -18.62 7.81 -6.16
N VAL A 453 -17.34 7.48 -6.40
CA VAL A 453 -16.22 8.24 -5.82
C VAL A 453 -16.21 9.70 -6.30
N ARG A 454 -16.41 9.96 -7.59
CA ARG A 454 -16.57 11.32 -8.16
C ARG A 454 -17.67 12.11 -7.45
N ARG A 455 -18.77 11.44 -7.09
CA ARG A 455 -19.90 12.00 -6.33
C ARG A 455 -19.67 12.09 -4.82
N ARG A 456 -18.45 11.81 -4.34
CA ARG A 456 -18.06 11.83 -2.91
C ARG A 456 -18.77 10.79 -2.04
N ARG A 457 -19.12 9.65 -2.62
CA ARG A 457 -19.84 8.55 -1.95
C ARG A 457 -18.91 7.39 -1.60
N ILE A 458 -17.73 7.73 -1.11
CA ILE A 458 -16.65 6.79 -0.76
C ILE A 458 -17.07 5.99 0.49
N MET A 459 -16.82 4.68 0.51
CA MET A 459 -17.24 3.82 1.62
C MET A 459 -16.13 3.47 2.62
N HIS A 460 -14.88 3.91 2.41
CA HIS A 460 -13.80 3.69 3.37
C HIS A 460 -14.11 4.28 4.77
N TRP A 461 -13.98 3.43 5.79
CA TRP A 461 -14.23 3.77 7.21
C TRP A 461 -13.05 4.45 7.90
N ILE A 462 -11.85 4.15 7.43
CA ILE A 462 -10.62 4.89 7.71
C ILE A 462 -10.14 5.47 6.38
N LYS A 463 -9.78 6.75 6.38
CA LYS A 463 -9.17 7.45 5.24
C LYS A 463 -7.85 8.02 5.69
N ILE A 464 -6.88 8.14 4.78
CA ILE A 464 -5.67 8.91 5.03
C ILE A 464 -5.87 10.29 4.41
N ASP A 465 -5.97 11.32 5.24
CA ASP A 465 -5.97 12.69 4.74
C ASP A 465 -4.52 13.11 4.51
N ARG A 466 -4.27 13.79 3.38
CA ARG A 466 -2.98 14.36 3.05
C ARG A 466 -3.05 15.88 3.04
N TYR A 467 -2.15 16.54 3.75
CA TYR A 467 -2.04 18.00 3.73
C TYR A 467 -0.68 18.44 3.16
N TYR A 468 -0.68 19.58 2.49
CA TYR A 468 0.53 20.32 2.10
C TYR A 468 0.68 21.54 3.01
N SER A 469 1.93 21.92 3.31
CA SER A 469 2.23 23.26 3.83
C SER A 469 1.94 24.33 2.78
N ASP A 470 1.92 25.60 3.18
CA ASP A 470 1.45 26.72 2.36
C ASP A 470 2.37 27.09 1.16
N THR A 471 3.42 26.32 0.88
CA THR A 471 4.37 26.54 -0.21
C THR A 471 4.22 25.50 -1.31
N ASP A 472 3.85 25.91 -2.53
CA ASP A 472 3.52 24.98 -3.63
C ASP A 472 4.73 24.28 -4.28
N ASP A 473 5.89 24.93 -4.33
CA ASP A 473 7.07 24.41 -5.05
C ASP A 473 7.80 23.31 -4.28
N ALA A 474 7.86 23.42 -2.95
CA ALA A 474 8.48 22.44 -2.05
C ALA A 474 7.67 22.27 -0.75
N PRO A 475 6.41 21.78 -0.84
CA PRO A 475 5.56 21.62 0.33
C PRO A 475 6.06 20.51 1.22
N LYS A 476 5.97 20.72 2.54
CA LYS A 476 5.94 19.63 3.50
C LYS A 476 4.64 18.85 3.32
N VAL A 477 4.72 17.53 3.41
CA VAL A 477 3.57 16.63 3.27
C VAL A 477 3.25 15.97 4.60
N TYR A 478 1.98 16.01 4.98
CA TYR A 478 1.49 15.39 6.20
C TYR A 478 0.46 14.33 5.86
N PHE A 479 0.56 13.17 6.51
CA PHE A 479 -0.42 12.10 6.42
C PHE A 479 -1.10 11.91 7.77
N GLN A 480 -2.43 11.92 7.78
CA GLN A 480 -3.20 11.70 8.99
C GLN A 480 -4.29 10.65 8.74
N PRO A 481 -4.21 9.47 9.36
CA PRO A 481 -5.30 8.50 9.35
C PRO A 481 -6.50 9.03 10.14
N ILE A 482 -7.62 9.24 9.44
CA ILE A 482 -8.87 9.72 10.00
C ILE A 482 -9.92 8.61 9.93
N MET A 483 -10.41 8.20 11.10
CA MET A 483 -11.47 7.22 11.30
C MET A 483 -12.54 7.74 12.27
N CYS A 484 -13.55 6.94 12.59
CA CYS A 484 -14.45 7.30 13.70
C CYS A 484 -13.64 7.49 14.98
N GLN A 485 -13.82 8.64 15.60
CA GLN A 485 -13.10 9.03 16.80
C GLN A 485 -13.69 8.43 18.09
N HIS A 486 -14.84 7.73 17.99
CA HIS A 486 -15.57 7.17 19.14
C HIS A 486 -15.67 8.17 20.31
N CYS A 487 -16.12 9.38 19.95
CA CYS A 487 -16.34 10.53 20.84
C CYS A 487 -17.25 10.15 22.02
N ASP A 488 -16.86 10.42 23.26
CA ASP A 488 -17.77 10.22 24.41
C ASP A 488 -18.95 11.19 24.35
N ASN A 489 -18.68 12.47 24.08
CA ASN A 489 -19.70 13.45 23.76
C ASN A 489 -20.02 13.39 22.26
N ALA A 490 -20.61 12.28 21.79
CA ALA A 490 -20.84 12.05 20.37
C ALA A 490 -22.02 12.89 19.80
N PRO A 491 -21.77 13.94 18.99
CA PRO A 491 -22.83 14.73 18.39
C PRO A 491 -23.68 13.92 17.40
N CYS A 492 -23.11 12.87 16.84
CA CYS A 492 -23.78 12.02 15.87
C CYS A 492 -24.82 11.05 16.46
N GLU A 493 -24.86 10.87 17.79
CA GLU A 493 -25.86 10.00 18.45
C GLU A 493 -27.16 10.74 18.71
N ASN A 494 -27.08 11.93 19.33
CA ASN A 494 -28.23 12.74 19.73
C ASN A 494 -29.16 13.14 18.57
N VAL A 495 -28.65 13.10 17.33
CA VAL A 495 -29.40 13.45 16.12
C VAL A 495 -30.06 12.24 15.43
N CYS A 496 -29.90 11.03 15.97
CA CYS A 496 -30.52 9.84 15.39
C CYS A 496 -31.96 9.68 15.92
N PRO A 497 -33.01 9.87 15.08
CA PRO A 497 -34.39 9.85 15.56
C PRO A 497 -34.89 8.45 15.98
N VAL A 498 -34.13 7.41 15.65
CA VAL A 498 -34.50 6.00 15.90
C VAL A 498 -33.50 5.30 16.81
N SER A 499 -32.54 6.03 17.38
CA SER A 499 -31.48 5.50 18.25
C SER A 499 -30.71 4.33 17.64
N ALA A 500 -30.46 4.38 16.33
CA ALA A 500 -29.60 3.40 15.64
C ALA A 500 -28.12 3.53 16.01
N THR A 501 -27.75 4.64 16.65
CA THR A 501 -26.42 4.93 17.15
C THR A 501 -26.49 5.22 18.64
N ASN A 502 -25.68 4.51 19.42
CA ASN A 502 -25.68 4.54 20.87
C ASN A 502 -24.26 4.30 21.41
N HIS A 503 -23.95 4.84 22.59
CA HIS A 503 -22.77 4.44 23.34
C HIS A 503 -22.96 3.09 24.02
N SER A 504 -21.89 2.30 24.01
CA SER A 504 -21.74 1.13 24.87
C SER A 504 -21.19 1.52 26.23
N SER A 505 -21.29 0.61 27.20
CA SER A 505 -20.66 0.75 28.53
C SER A 505 -19.13 0.72 28.49
N GLU A 506 -18.50 0.55 27.32
CA GLU A 506 -17.05 0.48 27.14
C GLU A 506 -16.48 1.67 26.33
N GLY A 507 -17.28 2.72 26.16
CA GLY A 507 -16.89 3.92 25.40
C GLY A 507 -16.92 3.76 23.88
N LEU A 508 -17.43 2.64 23.35
CA LEU A 508 -17.63 2.50 21.91
C LEU A 508 -18.92 3.18 21.48
N ASN A 509 -18.83 4.13 20.55
CA ASN A 509 -19.94 4.52 19.70
C ASN A 509 -20.34 3.33 18.80
N GLN A 510 -21.54 2.79 18.95
CA GLN A 510 -22.04 1.65 18.17
C GLN A 510 -23.00 2.11 17.07
N VAL A 511 -23.06 1.37 15.97
CA VAL A 511 -24.11 1.53 14.96
C VAL A 511 -24.82 0.21 14.79
N THR A 512 -26.10 0.21 15.10
CA THR A 512 -26.99 -0.92 14.89
C THR A 512 -27.58 -0.81 13.49
N TYR A 513 -26.92 -1.45 12.51
CA TYR A 513 -27.17 -1.27 11.09
C TYR A 513 -28.63 -1.50 10.68
N ASN A 514 -29.29 -2.51 11.24
CA ASN A 514 -30.69 -2.86 10.99
C ASN A 514 -31.71 -1.87 11.58
N ARG A 515 -31.30 -1.00 12.52
CA ARG A 515 -32.15 0.05 13.09
C ARG A 515 -32.07 1.36 12.30
N CYS A 516 -31.04 1.52 11.47
CA CYS A 516 -30.82 2.75 10.72
C CYS A 516 -31.88 2.92 9.63
N VAL A 517 -32.66 4.00 9.69
CA VAL A 517 -33.68 4.34 8.68
C VAL A 517 -33.17 5.34 7.63
N GLY A 518 -31.87 5.62 7.60
CA GLY A 518 -31.23 6.37 6.51
C GLY A 518 -31.46 7.89 6.47
N THR A 519 -31.79 8.53 7.60
CA THR A 519 -31.98 10.00 7.65
C THR A 519 -30.71 10.80 7.36
N LYS A 520 -29.53 10.21 7.52
CA LYS A 520 -28.19 10.79 7.28
C LYS A 520 -27.82 11.98 8.19
N TYR A 521 -28.65 12.38 9.15
CA TYR A 521 -28.32 13.50 10.06
C TYR A 521 -27.03 13.22 10.84
N CYS A 522 -26.82 11.99 11.29
CA CYS A 522 -25.58 11.60 11.99
C CYS A 522 -24.30 11.87 11.18
N ILE A 523 -24.36 11.86 9.84
CA ILE A 523 -23.24 12.22 8.95
C ILE A 523 -22.98 13.73 9.02
N ASN A 524 -24.03 14.54 8.95
CA ASN A 524 -23.93 16.00 8.99
C ASN A 524 -23.33 16.47 10.33
N ASN A 525 -23.83 15.92 11.43
CA ASN A 525 -23.43 16.35 12.78
C ASN A 525 -22.07 15.77 13.22
N CYS A 526 -21.53 14.76 12.53
CA CYS A 526 -20.18 14.28 12.78
C CYS A 526 -19.17 15.31 12.26
N PRO A 527 -18.33 15.94 13.11
CA PRO A 527 -17.41 16.99 12.67
C PRO A 527 -16.34 16.44 11.71
N TYR A 528 -15.91 15.19 11.93
CA TYR A 528 -14.88 14.51 11.12
C TYR A 528 -15.39 13.95 9.78
N LYS A 529 -16.71 13.92 9.55
CA LYS A 529 -17.34 13.36 8.33
C LYS A 529 -16.84 11.94 7.99
N VAL A 530 -16.77 11.07 9.01
CA VAL A 530 -16.29 9.66 8.93
C VAL A 530 -17.41 8.62 8.95
N ARG A 531 -18.67 9.07 8.94
CA ARG A 531 -19.83 8.21 8.71
C ARG A 531 -20.09 8.10 7.21
N ARG A 532 -20.20 6.88 6.70
CA ARG A 532 -20.43 6.56 5.27
C ARG A 532 -21.86 6.09 5.07
N PHE A 533 -22.44 6.34 3.90
CA PHE A 533 -23.83 5.99 3.64
C PHE A 533 -23.92 5.05 2.45
N ASN A 534 -24.66 3.96 2.61
CA ASN A 534 -24.98 3.07 1.50
C ASN A 534 -26.05 3.71 0.62
N TRP A 535 -25.64 4.40 -0.44
CA TRP A 535 -26.56 5.06 -1.38
C TRP A 535 -27.37 4.06 -2.19
N TYR A 536 -26.72 2.97 -2.56
CA TYR A 536 -27.32 1.86 -3.29
C TYR A 536 -27.15 0.58 -2.52
N ARG A 537 -27.77 -0.47 -3.05
CA ARG A 537 -27.42 -1.83 -2.68
C ARG A 537 -26.17 -2.19 -3.49
N TYR A 538 -25.04 -2.32 -2.81
CA TYR A 538 -23.78 -2.70 -3.48
C TYR A 538 -23.62 -4.21 -3.61
N THR A 539 -24.31 -4.99 -2.77
CA THR A 539 -24.33 -6.45 -2.85
C THR A 539 -25.44 -6.96 -3.75
N ASN A 540 -25.22 -8.07 -4.46
CA ASN A 540 -26.20 -8.65 -5.39
C ASN A 540 -26.78 -7.65 -6.42
N ASN A 541 -25.98 -6.68 -6.85
CA ASN A 541 -26.39 -5.65 -7.79
C ASN A 541 -25.43 -5.58 -8.97
N LYS A 542 -25.89 -6.01 -10.15
CA LYS A 542 -25.09 -6.03 -11.39
C LYS A 542 -24.65 -4.64 -11.87
N ALA A 543 -25.25 -3.55 -11.37
CA ALA A 543 -24.75 -2.20 -11.64
C ALA A 543 -23.40 -1.92 -10.95
N PHE A 544 -23.06 -2.70 -9.92
CA PHE A 544 -21.78 -2.67 -9.20
C PHE A 544 -21.12 -4.04 -9.31
N ASP A 545 -20.74 -4.45 -10.53
CA ASP A 545 -20.21 -5.78 -10.86
C ASP A 545 -18.78 -6.00 -10.36
N PHE A 546 -18.65 -6.11 -9.04
CA PHE A 546 -17.41 -6.36 -8.30
C PHE A 546 -17.50 -7.70 -7.55
N ASN A 547 -16.75 -7.85 -6.46
CA ASN A 547 -16.67 -9.10 -5.70
C ASN A 547 -18.00 -9.54 -5.05
N THR A 548 -18.92 -8.63 -4.72
CA THR A 548 -20.14 -8.98 -3.96
C THR A 548 -21.36 -9.34 -4.82
N VAL A 549 -21.19 -9.43 -6.15
CA VAL A 549 -22.26 -9.81 -7.08
C VAL A 549 -22.32 -11.31 -7.31
N SER A 550 -21.16 -11.95 -7.49
CA SER A 550 -21.08 -13.41 -7.70
C SER A 550 -21.10 -14.17 -6.37
N ASP A 551 -21.58 -15.41 -6.39
CA ASP A 551 -21.56 -16.26 -5.19
C ASP A 551 -20.14 -16.62 -4.77
N LEU A 552 -19.24 -16.80 -5.72
CA LEU A 552 -17.81 -17.02 -5.48
C LEU A 552 -17.17 -15.83 -4.75
N GLY A 553 -17.39 -14.61 -5.24
CA GLY A 553 -16.76 -13.42 -4.66
C GLY A 553 -17.27 -13.05 -3.26
N LYS A 554 -18.42 -13.60 -2.84
CA LYS A 554 -18.94 -13.46 -1.47
C LYS A 554 -18.17 -14.30 -0.45
N MET A 555 -17.37 -15.28 -0.85
CA MET A 555 -16.54 -16.07 0.07
C MET A 555 -15.48 -15.22 0.80
N VAL A 556 -15.18 -14.04 0.27
CA VAL A 556 -14.26 -13.06 0.88
C VAL A 556 -14.89 -12.33 2.07
N LEU A 557 -16.22 -12.35 2.21
CA LEU A 557 -16.91 -11.60 3.25
C LEU A 557 -16.67 -12.25 4.62
N ASN A 558 -16.26 -11.43 5.58
CA ASN A 558 -16.11 -11.81 6.98
C ASN A 558 -17.49 -12.24 7.54
N PRO A 559 -17.65 -13.48 8.02
CA PRO A 559 -18.92 -13.98 8.53
C PRO A 559 -19.38 -13.27 9.82
N ASP A 560 -18.45 -12.69 10.58
CA ASP A 560 -18.74 -12.04 11.87
C ASP A 560 -19.13 -10.56 11.73
N VAL A 561 -19.10 -10.02 10.50
CA VAL A 561 -19.48 -8.64 10.22
C VAL A 561 -20.69 -8.58 9.31
N THR A 562 -21.74 -7.89 9.76
CA THR A 562 -22.95 -7.67 8.95
C THR A 562 -22.59 -7.07 7.59
N VAL A 563 -23.11 -7.65 6.51
CA VAL A 563 -23.12 -7.03 5.18
C VAL A 563 -24.28 -6.05 5.12
N ARG A 564 -24.00 -4.77 4.86
CA ARG A 564 -25.02 -3.73 4.97
C ARG A 564 -25.89 -3.66 3.72
N GLU A 565 -27.16 -3.34 3.94
CA GLU A 565 -28.12 -3.05 2.88
C GLU A 565 -28.11 -1.55 2.53
N ARG A 566 -28.82 -1.19 1.46
CA ARG A 566 -29.02 0.21 1.05
C ARG A 566 -29.65 1.03 2.18
N GLY A 567 -29.37 2.33 2.20
CA GLY A 567 -30.02 3.26 3.12
C GLY A 567 -29.47 3.23 4.55
N VAL A 568 -28.37 2.52 4.79
CA VAL A 568 -27.77 2.37 6.12
C VAL A 568 -26.48 3.16 6.22
N VAL A 569 -26.27 3.81 7.37
CA VAL A 569 -25.02 4.50 7.71
C VAL A 569 -24.03 3.53 8.34
N GLU A 570 -22.77 3.66 7.96
CA GLU A 570 -21.63 2.91 8.47
C GLU A 570 -20.57 3.83 9.05
N LYS A 571 -19.67 3.25 9.85
CA LYS A 571 -18.45 3.89 10.35
C LYS A 571 -17.51 2.83 10.89
N CYS A 572 -16.25 3.22 11.10
CA CYS A 572 -15.31 2.45 11.91
C CYS A 572 -15.96 2.07 13.26
N SER A 573 -15.87 0.78 13.62
CA SER A 573 -16.43 0.20 14.84
C SER A 573 -15.36 -0.17 15.87
N PHE A 574 -14.10 0.24 15.65
CA PHE A 574 -12.91 -0.34 16.31
C PHE A 574 -12.82 -1.86 16.15
N CYS A 575 -13.28 -2.40 15.02
CA CYS A 575 -13.32 -3.83 14.74
C CYS A 575 -14.01 -4.61 15.88
N VAL A 576 -15.23 -4.18 16.23
CA VAL A 576 -16.01 -4.72 17.36
C VAL A 576 -16.11 -6.25 17.35
N GLN A 577 -16.14 -6.88 16.18
CA GLN A 577 -16.13 -8.33 16.02
C GLN A 577 -14.89 -8.98 16.68
N ARG A 578 -13.70 -8.39 16.50
CA ARG A 578 -12.44 -8.86 17.13
C ARG A 578 -12.43 -8.60 18.63
N ILE A 579 -13.01 -7.48 19.06
CA ILE A 579 -13.20 -7.17 20.49
C ILE A 579 -14.08 -8.25 21.13
N GLN A 580 -15.23 -8.56 20.54
CA GLN A 580 -16.16 -9.55 21.11
C GLN A 580 -15.57 -10.96 21.09
N GLU A 581 -14.88 -11.35 20.02
CA GLU A 581 -14.21 -12.65 19.91
C GLU A 581 -13.20 -12.86 21.06
N LYS A 582 -12.27 -11.91 21.25
CA LYS A 582 -11.25 -12.04 22.29
C LYS A 582 -11.81 -11.90 23.70
N LYS A 583 -12.83 -11.04 23.90
CA LYS A 583 -13.55 -10.99 25.18
C LYS A 583 -14.22 -12.32 25.51
N LEU A 584 -14.83 -12.97 24.52
CA LEU A 584 -15.43 -14.29 24.70
C LEU A 584 -14.36 -15.32 25.08
N GLN A 585 -13.23 -15.33 24.37
CA GLN A 585 -12.11 -16.22 24.67
C GLN A 585 -11.59 -16.02 26.10
N ALA A 586 -11.28 -14.79 26.50
CA ALA A 586 -10.80 -14.49 27.85
C ALA A 586 -11.82 -14.89 28.93
N LYS A 587 -13.12 -14.70 28.66
CA LYS A 587 -14.21 -15.12 29.56
C LYS A 587 -14.28 -16.64 29.71
N LEU A 588 -14.11 -17.40 28.62
CA LEU A 588 -14.06 -18.87 28.68
C LEU A 588 -12.85 -19.37 29.47
N GLU A 589 -11.73 -18.66 29.38
CA GLU A 589 -10.49 -18.94 30.10
C GLU A 589 -10.49 -18.38 31.55
N ASN A 590 -11.60 -17.77 32.01
CA ASN A 590 -11.74 -17.12 33.32
C ASN A 590 -10.62 -16.11 33.64
N ARG A 591 -10.18 -15.35 32.64
CA ARG A 591 -9.18 -14.29 32.81
C ARG A 591 -9.64 -12.98 32.20
N THR A 592 -8.91 -11.90 32.50
CA THR A 592 -9.05 -10.63 31.80
C THR A 592 -8.30 -10.67 30.46
N LEU A 593 -8.61 -9.69 29.60
CA LEU A 593 -7.84 -9.43 28.39
C LEU A 593 -6.48 -8.84 28.73
N ASN A 594 -5.46 -9.31 28.03
CA ASN A 594 -4.11 -8.73 28.11
C ASN A 594 -3.92 -7.68 27.01
N ASP A 595 -3.01 -6.72 27.23
CA ASP A 595 -2.65 -5.76 26.19
C ASP A 595 -2.09 -6.47 24.94
N GLY A 596 -2.46 -5.96 23.76
CA GLY A 596 -2.07 -6.55 22.47
C GLY A 596 -2.78 -7.83 22.06
N GLU A 597 -3.65 -8.42 22.90
CA GLU A 597 -4.47 -9.58 22.54
C GLU A 597 -5.51 -9.25 21.45
N ILE A 598 -6.05 -8.02 21.49
CA ILE A 598 -6.91 -7.48 20.44
C ILE A 598 -6.06 -6.61 19.52
N LYS A 599 -5.93 -7.04 18.27
CA LYS A 599 -5.37 -6.21 17.19
C LYS A 599 -6.48 -5.89 16.19
N THR A 600 -6.85 -4.61 16.10
CA THR A 600 -7.75 -4.15 15.05
C THR A 600 -7.10 -4.34 13.68
N ALA A 601 -7.89 -4.49 12.62
CA ALA A 601 -7.34 -4.75 11.28
C ALA A 601 -6.38 -3.65 10.81
N CYS A 602 -6.71 -2.39 11.08
CA CYS A 602 -5.84 -1.26 10.75
C CYS A 602 -4.53 -1.23 11.56
N MET A 603 -4.55 -1.64 12.84
CA MET A 603 -3.35 -1.77 13.67
C MET A 603 -2.46 -2.91 13.17
N GLN A 604 -3.04 -4.09 12.95
CA GLN A 604 -2.30 -5.27 12.51
C GLN A 604 -1.64 -5.09 11.13
N ALA A 605 -2.30 -4.36 10.23
CA ALA A 605 -1.81 -4.15 8.87
C ALA A 605 -0.86 -2.95 8.73
N CYS A 606 -0.62 -2.15 9.78
CA CYS A 606 0.27 -1.01 9.70
C CYS A 606 1.73 -1.47 9.84
N PRO A 607 2.56 -1.41 8.76
CA PRO A 607 3.94 -1.88 8.84
C PRO A 607 4.82 -1.02 9.75
N ALA A 608 4.45 0.25 9.94
CA ALA A 608 5.16 1.19 10.79
C ALA A 608 4.67 1.18 12.25
N GLU A 609 3.71 0.31 12.59
CA GLU A 609 3.06 0.25 13.92
C GLU A 609 2.50 1.60 14.41
N ALA A 610 2.14 2.49 13.48
CA ALA A 610 1.70 3.85 13.79
C ALA A 610 0.35 3.90 14.52
N ILE A 611 -0.48 2.87 14.41
CA ILE A 611 -1.82 2.78 15.02
C ILE A 611 -1.76 1.78 16.17
N VAL A 612 -2.00 2.23 17.40
CA VAL A 612 -2.02 1.39 18.60
C VAL A 612 -3.41 1.41 19.22
N PHE A 613 -4.04 0.25 19.31
CA PHE A 613 -5.34 0.06 19.95
C PHE A 613 -5.19 -0.68 21.28
N GLY A 614 -5.95 -0.29 22.30
CA GLY A 614 -5.93 -0.98 23.59
C GLY A 614 -6.94 -0.42 24.59
N ASN A 615 -6.82 -0.89 25.84
CA ASN A 615 -7.64 -0.45 26.96
C ASN A 615 -7.00 0.72 27.71
N LEU A 616 -7.59 1.91 27.60
CA LEU A 616 -7.12 3.15 28.25
C LEU A 616 -7.23 3.11 29.79
N ASN A 617 -8.11 2.27 30.33
CA ASN A 617 -8.21 2.10 31.78
C ASN A 617 -7.08 1.23 32.35
N ASP A 618 -6.43 0.40 31.52
CA ASP A 618 -5.22 -0.34 31.91
C ASP A 618 -4.01 0.59 31.78
N LYS A 619 -3.41 0.95 32.92
CA LYS A 619 -2.29 1.90 33.01
C LYS A 619 -0.98 1.36 32.43
N ASP A 620 -0.84 0.05 32.34
CA ASP A 620 0.35 -0.61 31.81
C ASP A 620 0.24 -0.87 30.30
N SER A 621 -0.94 -0.62 29.70
CA SER A 621 -1.14 -0.80 28.26
C SER A 621 -0.34 0.21 27.42
N LYS A 622 0.06 -0.22 26.22
CA LYS A 622 0.77 0.66 25.27
C LYS A 622 -0.02 1.94 24.95
N VAL A 623 -1.35 1.82 24.81
CA VAL A 623 -2.21 2.98 24.49
C VAL A 623 -2.24 4.00 25.63
N SER A 624 -2.29 3.55 26.90
CA SER A 624 -2.25 4.46 28.05
C SER A 624 -0.94 5.21 28.15
N GLY A 625 0.19 4.54 27.85
CA GLY A 625 1.50 5.19 27.75
C GLY A 625 1.54 6.29 26.69
N LEU A 626 0.96 6.03 25.51
CA LEU A 626 0.88 7.00 24.42
C LEU A 626 -0.08 8.16 24.72
N PHE A 627 -1.17 7.91 25.44
CA PHE A 627 -2.09 8.97 25.88
C PHE A 627 -1.49 9.85 26.98
N SER A 628 -0.56 9.32 27.77
CA SER A 628 0.20 10.09 28.76
C SER A 628 1.36 10.87 28.15
N ASN A 629 1.63 10.70 26.85
CA ASN A 629 2.72 11.39 26.16
C ASN A 629 2.40 12.90 26.02
N PRO A 630 3.34 13.82 26.31
CA PRO A 630 3.14 15.27 26.14
C PRO A 630 2.80 15.70 24.69
N ARG A 631 3.17 14.89 23.69
CA ARG A 631 2.81 15.11 22.27
C ARG A 631 1.35 14.78 21.96
N ARG A 632 0.60 14.15 22.88
CA ARG A 632 -0.77 13.72 22.62
C ARG A 632 -1.69 14.93 22.45
N TYR A 633 -2.47 14.91 21.38
CA TYR A 633 -3.61 15.79 21.19
C TYR A 633 -4.79 15.05 20.57
N HIS A 634 -5.98 15.64 20.69
CA HIS A 634 -7.20 15.23 20.03
C HIS A 634 -7.52 16.16 18.85
N LEU A 635 -8.16 15.61 17.84
CA LEU A 635 -8.57 16.40 16.68
C LEU A 635 -9.86 17.17 17.00
N LEU A 636 -9.85 18.48 16.75
CA LEU A 636 -10.96 19.41 17.03
C LEU A 636 -11.35 19.45 18.53
N GLU A 637 -10.35 19.67 19.39
CA GLU A 637 -10.50 19.79 20.84
C GLU A 637 -11.48 20.87 21.27
N GLU A 638 -11.57 21.96 20.50
CA GLU A 638 -12.46 23.09 20.73
C GLU A 638 -13.95 22.70 20.75
N LEU A 639 -14.32 21.57 20.13
CA LEU A 639 -15.70 21.09 20.07
C LEU A 639 -16.12 20.26 21.30
N HIS A 640 -15.19 19.94 22.20
CA HIS A 640 -15.44 19.17 23.42
C HIS A 640 -16.17 17.82 23.16
N THR A 641 -15.84 17.14 22.05
CA THR A 641 -16.44 15.84 21.70
C THR A 641 -15.82 14.66 22.47
N LEU A 642 -14.72 14.89 23.20
CA LEU A 642 -13.97 13.89 23.96
C LEU A 642 -13.64 12.62 23.14
N PRO A 643 -12.80 12.73 22.08
CA PRO A 643 -12.40 11.59 21.25
C PRO A 643 -11.69 10.47 22.03
N SER A 644 -12.03 9.22 21.71
CA SER A 644 -11.25 8.04 22.15
C SER A 644 -10.05 7.75 21.23
N VAL A 645 -9.79 8.62 20.25
CA VAL A 645 -8.61 8.56 19.38
C VAL A 645 -7.71 9.76 19.69
N GLY A 646 -6.46 9.49 20.00
CA GLY A 646 -5.41 10.49 20.23
C GLY A 646 -4.36 10.44 19.12
N PHE A 647 -3.82 11.58 18.75
CA PHE A 647 -2.72 11.74 17.80
C PHE A 647 -1.47 12.22 18.54
N LEU A 648 -0.29 11.85 18.06
CA LEU A 648 0.96 12.45 18.53
C LEU A 648 1.44 13.51 17.55
N THR A 649 1.76 14.70 18.06
CA THR A 649 2.39 15.81 17.32
C THR A 649 3.60 15.30 16.52
N LYS A 650 3.69 15.67 15.25
CA LYS A 650 4.79 15.26 14.37
C LYS A 650 6.06 16.02 14.74
N VAL A 651 7.17 15.31 14.97
CA VAL A 651 8.49 15.90 15.26
C VAL A 651 9.35 15.76 14.01
N LEU A 652 9.61 16.88 13.35
CA LEU A 652 10.51 16.94 12.20
C LEU A 652 11.95 16.99 12.70
N ASN A 653 12.81 16.17 12.10
CA ASN A 653 14.25 16.19 12.36
C ASN A 653 14.92 17.35 11.61
N ASP A 654 14.53 18.56 11.97
CA ASP A 654 15.05 19.83 11.45
C ASP A 654 15.53 20.68 12.63
N GLU A 655 16.38 21.67 12.36
CA GLU A 655 16.78 22.67 13.34
C GLU A 655 15.77 23.83 13.32
N ASP A 656 15.67 24.55 14.45
CA ASP A 656 14.87 25.78 14.44
C ASP A 656 15.69 26.82 13.70
N ILE A 657 15.40 27.04 12.43
CA ILE A 657 15.93 28.18 11.69
C ILE A 657 15.28 29.40 12.34
N LYS A 658 15.94 29.94 13.37
CA LYS A 658 15.64 31.27 13.88
C LYS A 658 15.76 32.22 12.68
N SER A 659 14.61 32.64 12.17
CA SER A 659 14.49 33.68 11.13
C SER A 659 15.18 34.95 11.56
#